data_AF-A0A2N1VJ74-F1
#
_entry.id   AF-A0A2N1VJ74-F1
#
_cell.length_a   1.000
_cell.length_b   1.000
_cell.length_c   1.000
_cell.angle_alpha   90.00
_cell.angle_beta   90.00
_cell.angle_gamma   90.00
#
_symmetry.space_group_name_H-M   'P 1'
#
loop_
_entity.id
_entity.type
_entity.pdbx_description
1 polymer ?
#
loop_
_entity_poly.entity_id
_entity_poly.type
_entity_poly.pdbx_seq_one_letter_code
_entity_poly.pdbx_strand_id
1 'polypeptide(L)'
;MSSYKIIWSKIDEAPELASYCLLPIVQNFTKGTSVSIETRDISLAGRIIANFPERLTDEQKIPDYLAQLGDLVKEPIANIIKLPNISASIPQLQAAIKELQGKGYDIPDYPEEPQNDAEKALQVRFAKCLGSAVNPVLREGNSDRRAATAVKKFAQKFPHRMMQPWPQSGSKSRVAYMNDKDFYGTEQSVTIEKATDVKIEFVGKDNEVKVLKPKVSLIDGEVIDTAVMNVAALRQFYAEQIEEARKDDVLLSLHLKATMMKISDPIMFGHAVEVYYKEAIDKHSDTLKEIGVNLNNGLTDLLEKLSRLPDDKKAEIEADIAKVYESQPALAMVDSRHGITNLHVPNNIIVDASMPNVVRDGGKMWNNDDKLQDCIAMIPDRSYATMYSAILEDAKAKGQFNPATMGAVSNVGLMAQKAEEYGSHDKTFEASESGTIRVVDADGKVLMSQNVEQGDIFRMCQVKDLPIKDWVGLAVKRARAADTPAIFWLDEQRAHDREIIKKVNEYLPIFDTVGLDLRIMKPVDAMNFTLERTRQGLDTISVTGNVLRDYLTDLFPILELGTSARMLSIVPLLNGGGLFETGAGGSAPKHVQQLLKENHIRWDSLGEYCALVPSLELAYEKTMDSKVKILSETLDEAIGIYLENGKLPSRKVNELDNRGSSFYLALYWAQSLAKQSHDTELQTRFEKIAAALAENETRITQEMLDAQGPPADIGGYYMPDHDKTTKVMRPSYTFNHIIDTM
;
A
#
# COMPACT_ATOMS: atom_id res chain seq x y z
N MET A 1 17.13 -24.46 25.42
CA MET A 1 15.81 -24.24 24.79
C MET A 1 16.07 -23.64 23.42
N SER A 2 15.33 -24.03 22.38
CA SER A 2 15.46 -23.40 21.06
C SER A 2 15.02 -21.94 21.16
N SER A 3 15.84 -21.02 20.65
CA SER A 3 15.52 -19.59 20.62
C SER A 3 14.26 -19.33 19.80
N TYR A 4 13.41 -18.43 20.26
CA TYR A 4 12.26 -17.91 19.51
C TYR A 4 12.76 -17.02 18.37
N LYS A 5 12.26 -17.24 17.16
CA LYS A 5 12.81 -16.64 15.94
C LYS A 5 11.94 -15.47 15.50
N ILE A 6 12.58 -14.32 15.34
CA ILE A 6 12.03 -13.20 14.56
C ILE A 6 12.63 -13.28 13.17
N ILE A 7 11.78 -13.29 12.16
CA ILE A 7 12.21 -13.30 10.77
C ILE A 7 12.32 -11.87 10.26
N TRP A 8 13.51 -11.48 9.82
CA TRP A 8 13.76 -10.23 9.10
C TRP A 8 13.73 -10.50 7.59
N SER A 9 12.82 -9.86 6.86
CA SER A 9 12.78 -10.03 5.41
C SER A 9 14.00 -9.36 4.74
N LYS A 10 14.78 -10.14 4.00
CA LYS A 10 15.77 -9.62 3.04
C LYS A 10 15.05 -9.29 1.73
N ILE A 11 15.16 -8.05 1.27
CA ILE A 11 14.32 -7.47 0.21
C ILE A 11 15.15 -6.68 -0.81
N ASP A 12 14.60 -5.59 -1.35
CA ASP A 12 15.14 -4.87 -2.50
C ASP A 12 15.51 -3.41 -2.15
N GLU A 13 16.40 -2.82 -2.95
CA GLU A 13 16.65 -1.37 -3.00
C GLU A 13 16.98 -0.72 -1.63
N ALA A 14 16.32 0.40 -1.29
CA ALA A 14 16.69 1.22 -0.15
C ALA A 14 16.51 0.53 1.23
N PRO A 15 15.39 -0.17 1.52
CA PRO A 15 15.25 -0.88 2.79
C PRO A 15 16.22 -2.06 2.93
N GLU A 16 16.65 -2.68 1.82
CA GLU A 16 17.69 -3.72 1.88
C GLU A 16 19.02 -3.09 2.29
N LEU A 17 19.40 -2.00 1.62
CA LEU A 17 20.61 -1.24 1.95
C LEU A 17 20.60 -0.81 3.42
N ALA A 18 19.49 -0.24 3.91
CA ALA A 18 19.34 0.15 5.31
C ALA A 18 19.53 -1.04 6.28
N SER A 19 19.06 -2.23 5.90
CA SER A 19 19.22 -3.46 6.70
C SER A 19 20.69 -3.84 6.91
N TYR A 20 21.60 -3.55 5.96
CA TYR A 20 23.04 -3.80 6.16
C TYR A 20 23.64 -3.00 7.34
N CYS A 21 23.04 -1.86 7.70
CA CYS A 21 23.45 -1.06 8.86
C CYS A 21 22.66 -1.44 10.11
N LEU A 22 21.34 -1.54 10.00
CA LEU A 22 20.45 -1.73 11.15
C LEU A 22 20.43 -3.16 11.69
N LEU A 23 20.40 -4.17 10.83
CA LEU A 23 20.23 -5.57 11.25
C LEU A 23 21.33 -6.05 12.20
N PRO A 24 22.63 -5.75 11.98
CA PRO A 24 23.68 -6.09 12.94
C PRO A 24 23.48 -5.47 14.32
N ILE A 25 22.91 -4.26 14.40
CA ILE A 25 22.59 -3.61 15.68
C ILE A 25 21.53 -4.44 16.41
N VAL A 26 20.41 -4.74 15.73
CA VAL A 26 19.30 -5.52 16.32
C VAL A 26 19.77 -6.91 16.77
N GLN A 27 20.57 -7.59 15.95
CA GLN A 27 21.14 -8.90 16.28
C GLN A 27 22.04 -8.83 17.52
N ASN A 28 22.90 -7.82 17.65
CA ASN A 28 23.78 -7.70 18.81
C ASN A 28 23.06 -7.27 20.08
N PHE A 29 22.04 -6.41 19.96
CA PHE A 29 21.23 -5.96 21.10
C PHE A 29 20.36 -7.09 21.69
N THR A 30 19.91 -8.03 20.85
CA THR A 30 19.11 -9.19 21.28
C THR A 30 19.92 -10.37 21.81
N LYS A 31 21.26 -10.37 21.66
CA LYS A 31 22.14 -11.41 22.26
C LYS A 31 21.92 -11.53 23.77
N GLY A 32 21.96 -12.76 24.27
CA GLY A 32 21.73 -13.04 25.70
C GLY A 32 20.26 -13.10 26.12
N THR A 33 19.35 -13.01 25.15
CA THR A 33 17.90 -13.26 25.36
C THR A 33 17.48 -14.58 24.72
N SER A 34 16.22 -14.96 24.91
CA SER A 34 15.58 -16.09 24.24
C SER A 34 15.27 -15.86 22.76
N VAL A 35 15.55 -14.68 22.20
CA VAL A 35 15.22 -14.29 20.82
C VAL A 35 16.43 -14.34 19.89
N SER A 36 16.21 -14.78 18.65
CA SER A 36 17.18 -14.73 17.56
C SER A 36 16.54 -14.13 16.32
N ILE A 37 17.35 -13.42 15.52
CA ILE A 37 16.90 -12.79 14.28
C ILE A 37 17.47 -13.57 13.09
N GLU A 38 16.59 -14.13 12.26
CA GLU A 38 16.97 -14.85 11.03
C GLU A 38 16.47 -14.11 9.79
N THR A 39 17.24 -14.16 8.70
CA THR A 39 16.83 -13.55 7.43
C THR A 39 16.15 -14.54 6.50
N ARG A 40 15.14 -14.09 5.76
CA ARG A 40 14.53 -14.83 4.63
C ARG A 40 14.53 -13.96 3.38
N ASP A 41 15.16 -14.45 2.31
CA ASP A 41 15.33 -13.69 1.07
C ASP A 41 14.08 -13.78 0.19
N ILE A 42 13.34 -12.68 0.13
CA ILE A 42 12.15 -12.51 -0.71
C ILE A 42 12.33 -11.35 -1.71
N SER A 43 13.58 -10.94 -1.96
CA SER A 43 13.93 -9.99 -3.02
C SER A 43 13.43 -10.48 -4.39
N LEU A 44 13.33 -9.59 -5.37
CA LEU A 44 13.01 -9.96 -6.75
C LEU A 44 14.01 -10.98 -7.29
N ALA A 45 15.31 -10.73 -7.11
CA ALA A 45 16.36 -11.67 -7.52
C ALA A 45 16.21 -13.03 -6.82
N GLY A 46 16.00 -13.03 -5.50
CA GLY A 46 15.81 -14.25 -4.73
C GLY A 46 14.61 -15.08 -5.21
N ARG A 47 13.46 -14.43 -5.44
CA ARG A 47 12.26 -15.11 -5.95
C ARG A 47 12.46 -15.68 -7.35
N ILE A 48 13.19 -14.99 -8.23
CA ILE A 48 13.56 -15.52 -9.55
C ILE A 48 14.43 -16.77 -9.38
N ILE A 49 15.53 -16.69 -8.62
CA ILE A 49 16.44 -17.82 -8.38
C ILE A 49 15.68 -19.04 -7.83
N ALA A 50 14.85 -18.85 -6.80
CA ALA A 50 14.07 -19.93 -6.18
C ALA A 50 13.07 -20.57 -7.15
N ASN A 51 12.55 -19.80 -8.10
CA ASN A 51 11.62 -20.30 -9.09
C ASN A 51 12.30 -20.95 -10.30
N PHE A 52 13.63 -20.92 -10.47
CA PHE A 52 14.35 -21.53 -11.60
C PHE A 52 15.59 -22.35 -11.18
N PRO A 53 15.46 -23.33 -10.27
CA PRO A 53 16.62 -24.03 -9.71
C PRO A 53 17.28 -25.05 -10.67
N GLU A 54 16.60 -25.48 -11.73
CA GLU A 54 16.99 -26.63 -12.55
C GLU A 54 18.27 -26.45 -13.35
N ARG A 55 18.65 -25.19 -13.66
CA ARG A 55 19.86 -24.84 -14.42
C ARG A 55 20.93 -24.17 -13.55
N LEU A 56 20.70 -24.12 -12.24
CA LEU A 56 21.62 -23.50 -11.29
C LEU A 56 22.54 -24.53 -10.65
N THR A 57 23.76 -24.09 -10.31
CA THR A 57 24.66 -24.86 -9.45
C THR A 57 24.10 -24.98 -8.02
N ASP A 58 24.58 -25.93 -7.23
CA ASP A 58 24.07 -26.13 -5.87
C ASP A 58 24.35 -24.92 -4.96
N GLU A 59 25.44 -24.20 -5.21
CA GLU A 59 25.81 -22.95 -4.51
C GLU A 59 24.93 -21.75 -4.92
N GLN A 60 24.40 -21.75 -6.15
CA GLN A 60 23.52 -20.70 -6.65
C GLN A 60 22.06 -20.89 -6.24
N LYS A 61 21.64 -22.13 -5.95
CA LYS A 61 20.27 -22.44 -5.53
C LYS A 61 19.99 -21.80 -4.18
N ILE A 62 18.84 -21.16 -4.08
CA ILE A 62 18.28 -20.72 -2.81
C ILE A 62 16.92 -21.37 -2.58
N PRO A 63 16.55 -21.68 -1.32
CA PRO A 63 15.21 -22.18 -1.02
C PRO A 63 14.12 -21.16 -1.40
N ASP A 64 12.92 -21.66 -1.73
CA ASP A 64 11.75 -20.81 -1.90
C ASP A 64 11.26 -20.28 -0.54
N TYR A 65 11.89 -19.21 -0.08
CA TYR A 65 11.54 -18.59 1.18
C TYR A 65 10.17 -17.93 1.17
N LEU A 66 9.62 -17.54 0.02
CA LEU A 66 8.27 -17.00 -0.04
C LEU A 66 7.25 -18.09 0.26
N ALA A 67 7.42 -19.28 -0.33
CA ALA A 67 6.59 -20.44 0.01
C ALA A 67 6.73 -20.83 1.49
N GLN A 68 7.96 -20.92 2.01
CA GLN A 68 8.19 -21.23 3.43
C GLN A 68 7.55 -20.21 4.38
N LEU A 69 7.61 -18.92 4.04
CA LEU A 69 6.95 -17.89 4.82
C LEU A 69 5.43 -17.99 4.72
N GLY A 70 4.88 -18.36 3.55
CA GLY A 70 3.46 -18.64 3.35
C GLY A 70 2.93 -19.79 4.21
N ASP A 71 3.79 -20.76 4.55
CA ASP A 71 3.47 -21.79 5.53
C ASP A 71 3.67 -21.28 6.96
N LEU A 72 4.76 -20.56 7.24
CA LEU A 72 5.03 -20.00 8.56
C LEU A 72 3.91 -19.09 9.05
N VAL A 73 3.32 -18.24 8.21
CA VAL A 73 2.24 -17.31 8.63
C VAL A 73 0.98 -18.02 9.11
N LYS A 74 0.85 -19.33 8.87
CA LYS A 74 -0.23 -20.17 9.39
C LYS A 74 0.11 -20.79 10.74
N GLU A 75 1.32 -20.60 11.25
CA GLU A 75 1.77 -21.16 12.53
C GLU A 75 1.66 -20.12 13.66
N PRO A 76 1.30 -20.54 14.89
CA PRO A 76 1.16 -19.65 16.05
C PRO A 76 2.49 -19.05 16.53
N ILE A 77 3.62 -19.57 16.04
CA ILE A 77 4.96 -19.12 16.38
C ILE A 77 5.46 -18.00 15.46
N ALA A 78 4.76 -17.70 14.35
CA ALA A 78 5.24 -16.75 13.36
C ALA A 78 5.48 -15.37 13.97
N ASN A 79 6.65 -14.80 13.66
CA ASN A 79 7.00 -13.42 13.98
C ASN A 79 7.88 -12.90 12.85
N ILE A 80 7.30 -12.07 11.97
CA ILE A 80 7.94 -11.65 10.73
C ILE A 80 7.95 -10.13 10.68
N ILE A 81 9.14 -9.53 10.63
CA ILE A 81 9.34 -8.12 10.29
C ILE A 81 9.48 -8.04 8.77
N LYS A 82 8.49 -7.41 8.13
CA LYS A 82 8.34 -7.33 6.67
C LYS A 82 8.63 -5.92 6.17
N LEU A 83 9.78 -5.75 5.55
CA LEU A 83 10.21 -4.51 4.92
C LEU A 83 9.60 -4.37 3.51
N PRO A 84 9.45 -3.15 2.96
CA PRO A 84 8.98 -2.94 1.59
C PRO A 84 9.81 -3.68 0.55
N ASN A 85 9.16 -4.29 -0.45
CA ASN A 85 9.79 -5.05 -1.52
C ASN A 85 9.24 -4.62 -2.89
N ILE A 86 9.96 -4.95 -3.96
CA ILE A 86 9.52 -4.67 -5.32
C ILE A 86 8.31 -5.54 -5.68
N SER A 87 7.24 -4.89 -6.14
CA SER A 87 6.18 -5.52 -6.92
C SER A 87 6.49 -5.33 -8.41
N ALA A 88 7.17 -6.31 -9.00
CA ALA A 88 7.91 -6.10 -10.24
C ALA A 88 7.01 -5.85 -11.45
N SER A 89 7.31 -4.80 -12.21
CA SER A 89 6.87 -4.66 -13.60
C SER A 89 7.68 -5.58 -14.53
N ILE A 90 7.21 -5.76 -15.76
CA ILE A 90 7.94 -6.54 -16.78
C ILE A 90 9.36 -5.98 -17.01
N PRO A 91 9.56 -4.66 -17.20
CA PRO A 91 10.92 -4.10 -17.35
C PRO A 91 11.84 -4.38 -16.16
N GLN A 92 11.31 -4.30 -14.92
CA GLN A 92 12.09 -4.60 -13.72
C GLN A 92 12.47 -6.09 -13.66
N LEU A 93 11.55 -6.99 -14.01
CA LEU A 93 11.82 -8.42 -14.10
C LEU A 93 12.94 -8.70 -15.10
N GLN A 94 12.86 -8.14 -16.30
CA GLN A 94 13.88 -8.33 -17.34
C GLN A 94 15.24 -7.77 -16.94
N ALA A 95 15.27 -6.60 -16.28
CA ALA A 95 16.51 -6.03 -15.77
C ALA A 95 17.15 -6.92 -14.68
N ALA A 96 16.34 -7.49 -13.78
CA ALA A 96 16.80 -8.43 -12.76
C ALA A 96 17.33 -9.74 -13.39
N ILE A 97 16.62 -10.30 -14.38
CA ILE A 97 17.07 -11.48 -15.14
C ILE A 97 18.43 -11.20 -15.79
N LYS A 98 18.57 -10.06 -16.47
CA LYS A 98 19.82 -9.67 -17.13
C LYS A 98 20.98 -9.51 -16.15
N GLU A 99 20.74 -8.94 -14.97
CA GLU A 99 21.77 -8.84 -13.92
C GLU A 99 22.19 -10.24 -13.42
N LEU A 100 21.23 -11.12 -13.16
CA LEU A 100 21.49 -12.50 -12.73
C LEU A 100 22.30 -13.28 -13.78
N GLN A 101 21.91 -13.20 -15.05
CA GLN A 101 22.66 -13.79 -16.16
C GLN A 101 24.09 -13.25 -16.24
N GLY A 102 24.27 -11.93 -16.06
CA GLY A 102 25.59 -11.30 -15.98
C GLY A 102 26.45 -11.78 -14.82
N LYS A 103 25.83 -12.38 -13.79
CA LYS A 103 26.49 -13.01 -12.63
C LYS A 103 26.60 -14.54 -12.75
N GLY A 104 26.32 -15.10 -13.93
CA GLY A 104 26.50 -16.52 -14.22
C GLY A 104 25.32 -17.42 -13.81
N TYR A 105 24.15 -16.86 -13.54
CA TYR A 105 22.93 -17.65 -13.33
C TYR A 105 22.27 -17.96 -14.68
N ASP A 106 22.14 -19.25 -15.02
CA ASP A 106 21.47 -19.71 -16.25
C ASP A 106 19.93 -19.65 -16.10
N ILE A 107 19.40 -18.43 -16.09
CA ILE A 107 17.96 -18.12 -16.02
C ILE A 107 17.46 -17.78 -17.44
N PRO A 108 16.35 -18.37 -17.90
CA PRO A 108 15.79 -18.06 -19.22
C PRO A 108 15.28 -16.61 -19.30
N ASP A 109 15.26 -16.05 -20.50
CA ASP A 109 14.64 -14.74 -20.75
C ASP A 109 13.12 -14.79 -20.59
N TYR A 110 12.52 -13.65 -20.25
CA TYR A 110 11.06 -13.52 -20.16
C TYR A 110 10.43 -13.42 -21.58
N PRO A 111 9.52 -14.34 -21.97
CA PRO A 111 8.84 -14.27 -23.26
C PRO A 111 7.68 -13.28 -23.20
N GLU A 112 7.88 -12.08 -23.74
CA GLU A 112 6.84 -11.03 -23.80
C GLU A 112 5.63 -11.47 -24.64
N GLU A 113 5.89 -11.99 -25.84
CA GLU A 113 4.89 -12.47 -26.79
C GLU A 113 5.07 -13.98 -27.02
N PRO A 114 4.50 -14.84 -26.15
CA PRO A 114 4.72 -16.28 -26.24
C PRO A 114 4.10 -16.88 -27.50
N GLN A 115 4.93 -17.47 -28.35
CA GLN A 115 4.55 -18.05 -29.64
C GLN A 115 4.16 -19.54 -29.55
N ASN A 116 4.49 -20.18 -28.43
CA ASN A 116 4.28 -21.61 -28.22
C ASN A 116 3.96 -21.93 -26.75
N ASP A 117 3.55 -23.17 -26.48
CA ASP A 117 3.11 -23.57 -25.15
C ASP A 117 4.24 -23.62 -24.11
N ALA A 118 5.50 -23.82 -24.55
CA ALA A 118 6.65 -23.77 -23.65
C ALA A 118 6.90 -22.32 -23.16
N GLU A 119 6.80 -21.34 -24.05
CA GLU A 119 6.89 -19.92 -23.71
C GLU A 119 5.71 -19.46 -22.84
N LYS A 120 4.49 -19.95 -23.10
CA LYS A 120 3.33 -19.69 -22.21
C LYS A 120 3.54 -20.27 -20.83
N ALA A 121 4.05 -21.50 -20.72
CA ALA A 121 4.37 -22.13 -19.43
C ALA A 121 5.47 -21.34 -18.68
N LEU A 122 6.46 -20.82 -19.42
CA LEU A 122 7.51 -19.97 -18.87
C LEU A 122 6.95 -18.63 -18.35
N GLN A 123 6.04 -18.00 -19.10
CA GLN A 123 5.35 -16.79 -18.69
C GLN A 123 4.54 -17.01 -17.41
N VAL A 124 3.80 -18.11 -17.31
CA VAL A 124 3.05 -18.49 -16.10
C VAL A 124 3.98 -18.68 -14.89
N ARG A 125 5.18 -19.22 -15.09
CA ARG A 125 6.15 -19.37 -14.00
C ARG A 125 6.70 -18.03 -13.55
N PHE A 126 7.09 -17.15 -14.47
CA PHE A 126 7.51 -15.78 -14.15
C PHE A 126 6.41 -14.93 -13.52
N ALA A 127 5.13 -15.22 -13.80
CA ALA A 127 4.00 -14.55 -13.17
C ALA A 127 3.99 -14.69 -11.63
N LYS A 128 4.65 -15.72 -11.07
CA LYS A 128 4.89 -15.84 -9.62
C LYS A 128 5.85 -14.79 -9.06
N CYS A 129 6.64 -14.15 -9.90
CA CYS A 129 7.60 -13.11 -9.54
C CYS A 129 7.11 -11.68 -9.85
N LEU A 130 6.11 -11.55 -10.73
CA LEU A 130 5.54 -10.29 -11.19
C LEU A 130 4.49 -9.71 -10.23
N GLY A 131 4.37 -8.39 -10.22
CA GLY A 131 3.39 -7.67 -9.41
C GLY A 131 3.52 -7.95 -7.91
N SER A 132 2.41 -7.80 -7.18
CA SER A 132 2.35 -8.00 -5.73
C SER A 132 2.32 -9.50 -5.39
N ALA A 133 3.45 -10.19 -5.58
CA ALA A 133 3.58 -11.62 -5.33
C ALA A 133 3.72 -11.96 -3.83
N VAL A 134 4.30 -11.05 -3.04
CA VAL A 134 4.65 -11.31 -1.62
C VAL A 134 3.48 -11.07 -0.68
N ASN A 135 2.88 -9.87 -0.72
CA ASN A 135 1.87 -9.47 0.27
C ASN A 135 0.67 -10.43 0.35
N PRO A 136 0.13 -10.97 -0.77
CA PRO A 136 -0.99 -11.91 -0.69
C PRO A 136 -0.65 -13.26 -0.06
N VAL A 137 0.63 -13.60 0.04
CA VAL A 137 1.10 -14.83 0.70
C VAL A 137 1.27 -14.60 2.20
N LEU A 138 1.72 -13.42 2.60
CA LEU A 138 2.05 -13.13 4.01
C LEU A 138 0.85 -12.61 4.83
N ARG A 139 -0.11 -11.92 4.20
CA ARG A 139 -1.26 -11.29 4.87
C ARG A 139 -2.38 -12.30 5.22
N GLU A 140 -2.04 -13.28 6.05
CA GLU A 140 -2.97 -14.25 6.65
C GLU A 140 -3.51 -13.75 8.00
N GLY A 141 -3.95 -12.49 8.02
CA GLY A 141 -4.43 -11.79 9.22
C GLY A 141 -5.03 -10.43 8.85
N ASN A 142 -5.80 -9.85 9.77
CA ASN A 142 -6.39 -8.52 9.59
C ASN A 142 -5.41 -7.41 9.98
N SER A 143 -5.72 -6.17 9.61
CA SER A 143 -4.83 -5.03 9.78
C SER A 143 -5.11 -4.27 11.09
N ASP A 144 -4.10 -4.03 11.92
CA ASP A 144 -4.05 -2.98 12.94
C ASP A 144 -3.05 -1.91 12.48
N ARG A 145 -3.58 -0.79 11.94
CA ARG A 145 -2.77 0.34 11.44
C ARG A 145 -3.01 1.58 12.27
N ARG A 146 -1.93 2.14 12.83
CA ARG A 146 -1.98 3.31 13.73
C ARG A 146 -0.63 4.00 13.83
N ALA A 147 -0.62 5.28 14.16
CA ALA A 147 0.62 5.96 14.50
C ALA A 147 1.16 5.39 15.82
N ALA A 148 2.49 5.23 15.94
CA ALA A 148 3.10 5.01 17.24
C ALA A 148 2.89 6.26 18.11
N THR A 149 2.71 6.07 19.42
CA THR A 149 2.46 7.19 20.36
C THR A 149 3.58 8.23 20.32
N ALA A 150 4.84 7.78 20.27
CA ALA A 150 6.00 8.65 20.12
C ALA A 150 5.95 9.50 18.84
N VAL A 151 5.56 8.90 17.71
CA VAL A 151 5.44 9.58 16.41
C VAL A 151 4.34 10.64 16.45
N LYS A 152 3.17 10.33 17.02
CA LYS A 152 2.06 11.28 17.14
C LYS A 152 2.43 12.46 18.05
N LYS A 153 3.02 12.20 19.22
CA LYS A 153 3.46 13.26 20.15
C LYS A 153 4.50 14.18 19.51
N PHE A 154 5.44 13.60 18.76
CA PHE A 154 6.41 14.38 18.00
C PHE A 154 5.73 15.27 16.95
N ALA A 155 4.80 14.73 16.17
CA ALA A 155 4.05 15.50 15.17
C ALA A 155 3.22 16.63 15.81
N GLN A 156 2.67 16.43 17.01
CA GLN A 156 1.95 17.49 17.73
C GLN A 156 2.88 18.60 18.23
N LYS A 157 4.07 18.24 18.73
CA LYS A 157 5.08 19.20 19.21
C LYS A 157 5.76 19.95 18.06
N PHE A 158 5.93 19.29 16.91
CA PHE A 158 6.57 19.81 15.71
C PHE A 158 5.68 19.60 14.48
N PRO A 159 4.54 20.33 14.39
CA PRO A 159 3.58 20.15 13.32
C PRO A 159 4.21 20.44 11.96
N HIS A 160 3.94 19.56 10.99
CA HIS A 160 4.40 19.76 9.62
C HIS A 160 3.73 20.98 8.99
N ARG A 161 4.44 21.62 8.04
CA ARG A 161 3.98 22.86 7.39
C ARG A 161 3.33 22.65 6.02
N MET A 162 3.01 21.40 5.69
CA MET A 162 2.47 21.05 4.37
C MET A 162 0.99 21.38 4.19
N MET A 163 0.21 21.51 5.28
CA MET A 163 -1.20 21.85 5.18
C MET A 163 -1.38 23.26 4.59
N GLN A 164 -2.07 23.37 3.47
CA GLN A 164 -2.45 24.64 2.88
C GLN A 164 -3.81 25.08 3.43
N PRO A 165 -4.00 26.40 3.64
CA PRO A 165 -5.28 26.93 4.06
C PRO A 165 -6.34 26.76 2.97
N TRP A 166 -7.59 26.60 3.40
CA TRP A 166 -8.75 26.62 2.50
C TRP A 166 -9.06 28.06 2.05
N PRO A 167 -9.47 28.29 0.79
CA PRO A 167 -9.79 29.61 0.28
C PRO A 167 -10.86 30.33 1.12
N GLN A 168 -10.56 31.52 1.62
CA GLN A 168 -11.53 32.35 2.36
C GLN A 168 -12.69 32.82 1.49
N SER A 169 -12.46 32.95 0.18
CA SER A 169 -13.48 33.30 -0.83
C SER A 169 -14.50 32.18 -1.06
N GLY A 170 -14.35 31.03 -0.41
CA GLY A 170 -15.02 29.78 -0.75
C GLY A 170 -14.23 28.99 -1.80
N SER A 171 -14.23 27.67 -1.66
CA SER A 171 -13.64 26.75 -2.63
C SER A 171 -14.74 26.11 -3.49
N LYS A 172 -14.49 26.02 -4.80
CA LYS A 172 -15.35 25.32 -5.75
C LYS A 172 -15.03 23.83 -5.86
N SER A 173 -13.93 23.39 -5.24
CA SER A 173 -13.48 22.00 -5.33
C SER A 173 -14.52 21.04 -4.80
N ARG A 174 -14.74 19.90 -5.45
CA ARG A 174 -15.71 18.90 -4.99
C ARG A 174 -15.28 17.52 -5.39
N VAL A 175 -15.76 16.52 -4.64
CA VAL A 175 -15.72 15.13 -5.10
C VAL A 175 -16.96 14.89 -5.95
N ALA A 176 -16.76 14.41 -7.18
CA ALA A 176 -17.83 14.03 -8.08
C ALA A 176 -17.89 12.50 -8.21
N TYR A 177 -19.09 11.95 -8.15
CA TYR A 177 -19.36 10.51 -8.26
C TYR A 177 -20.70 10.30 -8.97
N MET A 178 -20.93 9.10 -9.51
CA MET A 178 -22.18 8.73 -10.19
C MET A 178 -23.36 8.71 -9.21
N ASN A 179 -24.60 8.87 -9.66
CA ASN A 179 -25.79 8.85 -8.77
C ASN A 179 -26.71 7.63 -8.96
N ASP A 180 -26.41 6.78 -9.92
CA ASP A 180 -27.03 5.46 -10.14
C ASP A 180 -26.06 4.59 -10.95
N LYS A 181 -26.41 3.29 -11.12
CA LYS A 181 -25.77 2.35 -12.06
C LYS A 181 -24.25 2.16 -11.95
N ASP A 182 -23.66 2.56 -10.82
CA ASP A 182 -22.31 2.21 -10.40
C ASP A 182 -22.32 0.87 -9.64
N PHE A 183 -21.15 0.43 -9.16
CA PHE A 183 -21.08 -0.83 -8.40
C PHE A 183 -21.93 -0.75 -7.13
N TYR A 184 -21.92 0.40 -6.45
CA TYR A 184 -22.79 0.65 -5.30
C TYR A 184 -24.28 0.42 -5.62
N GLY A 185 -24.77 1.03 -6.70
CA GLY A 185 -26.19 1.02 -7.03
C GLY A 185 -26.74 -0.30 -7.56
N THR A 186 -25.86 -1.23 -7.95
CA THR A 186 -26.24 -2.53 -8.54
C THR A 186 -25.94 -3.72 -7.63
N GLU A 187 -25.29 -3.50 -6.48
CA GLU A 187 -24.76 -4.56 -5.63
C GLU A 187 -25.83 -5.55 -5.14
N GLN A 188 -25.54 -6.83 -5.28
CA GLN A 188 -26.27 -7.94 -4.65
C GLN A 188 -25.29 -8.73 -3.79
N SER A 189 -25.75 -9.29 -2.67
CA SER A 189 -24.90 -10.10 -1.79
C SER A 189 -25.70 -11.18 -1.09
N VAL A 190 -25.04 -12.30 -0.79
CA VAL A 190 -25.58 -13.43 -0.03
C VAL A 190 -24.51 -14.03 0.88
N THR A 191 -24.93 -14.51 2.06
CA THR A 191 -24.12 -15.39 2.91
C THR A 191 -24.39 -16.84 2.52
N ILE A 192 -23.32 -17.61 2.29
CA ILE A 192 -23.38 -19.03 1.93
C ILE A 192 -23.66 -19.88 3.17
N GLU A 193 -24.73 -20.68 3.12
CA GLU A 193 -25.15 -21.53 4.26
C GLU A 193 -24.37 -22.85 4.37
N LYS A 194 -23.73 -23.29 3.29
CA LYS A 194 -22.96 -24.54 3.22
C LYS A 194 -21.88 -24.42 2.14
N ALA A 195 -20.71 -24.97 2.43
CA ALA A 195 -19.61 -25.04 1.46
C ALA A 195 -20.10 -25.65 0.12
N THR A 196 -19.77 -24.96 -0.98
CA THR A 196 -20.22 -25.32 -2.32
C THR A 196 -19.25 -24.77 -3.37
N ASP A 197 -19.32 -25.29 -4.58
CA ASP A 197 -18.66 -24.69 -5.74
C ASP A 197 -19.69 -23.90 -6.55
N VAL A 198 -19.32 -22.71 -6.99
CA VAL A 198 -20.12 -21.91 -7.92
C VAL A 198 -19.38 -21.69 -9.23
N LYS A 199 -20.13 -21.45 -10.30
CA LYS A 199 -19.62 -20.97 -11.59
C LYS A 199 -20.20 -19.59 -11.89
N ILE A 200 -19.44 -18.80 -12.65
CA ILE A 200 -19.89 -17.52 -13.20
C ILE A 200 -20.13 -17.73 -14.69
N GLU A 201 -21.34 -17.44 -15.16
CA GLU A 201 -21.73 -17.61 -16.56
C GLU A 201 -22.48 -16.39 -17.09
N PHE A 202 -22.26 -16.10 -18.36
CA PHE A 202 -22.99 -15.11 -19.13
C PHE A 202 -24.11 -15.78 -19.94
N VAL A 203 -25.27 -15.15 -20.00
CA VAL A 203 -26.42 -15.57 -20.81
C VAL A 203 -26.74 -14.47 -21.81
N GLY A 204 -26.55 -14.77 -23.09
CA GLY A 204 -26.88 -13.87 -24.19
C GLY A 204 -28.38 -13.81 -24.48
N LYS A 205 -28.79 -12.92 -25.40
CA LYS A 205 -30.19 -12.73 -25.80
C LYS A 205 -30.86 -13.98 -26.37
N ASP A 206 -30.07 -14.86 -26.99
CA ASP A 206 -30.56 -16.11 -27.59
C ASP A 206 -30.54 -17.29 -26.59
N ASN A 207 -30.37 -17.01 -25.29
CA ASN A 207 -30.11 -17.99 -24.21
C ASN A 207 -28.82 -18.81 -24.40
N GLU A 208 -27.90 -18.36 -25.26
CA GLU A 208 -26.55 -18.93 -25.33
C GLU A 208 -25.83 -18.68 -24.01
N VAL A 209 -25.25 -19.75 -23.44
CA VAL A 209 -24.54 -19.70 -22.16
C VAL A 209 -23.04 -19.79 -22.39
N LYS A 210 -22.31 -18.78 -21.94
CA LYS A 210 -20.85 -18.74 -21.95
C LYS A 210 -20.32 -18.75 -20.53
N VAL A 211 -19.51 -19.75 -20.19
CA VAL A 211 -18.86 -19.82 -18.88
C VAL A 211 -17.73 -18.79 -18.83
N LEU A 212 -17.82 -17.84 -17.90
CA LEU A 212 -16.77 -16.83 -17.64
C LEU A 212 -15.75 -17.35 -16.63
N LYS A 213 -16.22 -18.06 -15.60
CA LYS A 213 -15.37 -18.73 -14.61
C LYS A 213 -15.96 -20.08 -14.24
N PRO A 214 -15.26 -21.20 -14.53
CA PRO A 214 -15.84 -22.54 -14.37
C PRO A 214 -16.00 -22.97 -12.91
N LYS A 215 -15.19 -22.41 -11.99
CA LYS A 215 -15.20 -22.78 -10.58
C LYS A 215 -14.71 -21.65 -9.67
N VAL A 216 -15.46 -21.42 -8.60
CA VAL A 216 -15.09 -20.67 -7.39
C VAL A 216 -15.54 -21.52 -6.21
N SER A 217 -14.59 -21.96 -5.39
CA SER A 217 -14.93 -22.71 -4.17
C SER A 217 -15.27 -21.76 -3.05
N LEU A 218 -16.42 -21.99 -2.42
CA LEU A 218 -16.95 -21.22 -1.31
C LEU A 218 -17.02 -22.09 -0.05
N ILE A 219 -16.77 -21.49 1.10
CA ILE A 219 -16.89 -22.14 2.41
C ILE A 219 -18.22 -21.79 3.09
N ASP A 220 -18.56 -22.55 4.13
CA ASP A 220 -19.68 -22.23 5.01
C ASP A 220 -19.49 -20.85 5.67
N GLY A 221 -20.55 -20.05 5.71
CA GLY A 221 -20.57 -18.70 6.26
C GLY A 221 -19.88 -17.64 5.41
N GLU A 222 -19.34 -17.99 4.24
CA GLU A 222 -18.68 -17.04 3.32
C GLU A 222 -19.70 -16.04 2.76
N VAL A 223 -19.36 -14.76 2.74
CA VAL A 223 -20.16 -13.71 2.09
C VAL A 223 -19.61 -13.50 0.68
N ILE A 224 -20.51 -13.51 -0.29
CA ILE A 224 -20.19 -13.18 -1.68
C ILE A 224 -21.11 -12.07 -2.19
N ASP A 225 -20.61 -11.28 -3.11
CA ASP A 225 -21.33 -10.15 -3.70
C ASP A 225 -21.04 -10.04 -5.19
N THR A 226 -21.99 -9.48 -5.94
CA THR A 226 -21.81 -9.12 -7.35
C THR A 226 -22.27 -7.70 -7.59
N ALA A 227 -21.59 -7.00 -8.49
CA ALA A 227 -21.94 -5.64 -8.88
C ALA A 227 -21.53 -5.36 -10.33
N VAL A 228 -22.16 -4.35 -10.94
CA VAL A 228 -21.89 -3.91 -12.31
C VAL A 228 -21.71 -2.40 -12.37
N MET A 229 -20.66 -1.95 -13.03
CA MET A 229 -20.51 -0.57 -13.47
C MET A 229 -21.07 -0.45 -14.89
N ASN A 230 -22.14 0.31 -15.06
CA ASN A 230 -22.70 0.56 -16.39
C ASN A 230 -21.84 1.59 -17.13
N VAL A 231 -21.24 1.18 -18.25
CA VAL A 231 -20.28 2.01 -18.98
C VAL A 231 -20.96 3.19 -19.67
N ALA A 232 -22.19 3.02 -20.16
CA ALA A 232 -22.93 4.13 -20.76
C ALA A 232 -23.18 5.26 -19.73
N ALA A 233 -23.63 4.92 -18.53
CA ALA A 233 -23.81 5.86 -17.43
C ALA A 233 -22.48 6.47 -16.96
N LEU A 234 -21.40 5.67 -16.87
CA LEU A 234 -20.06 6.15 -16.54
C LEU A 234 -19.55 7.20 -17.52
N ARG A 235 -19.71 6.96 -18.83
CA ARG A 235 -19.31 7.89 -19.89
C ARG A 235 -20.13 9.17 -19.86
N GLN A 236 -21.43 9.06 -19.59
CA GLN A 236 -22.30 10.21 -19.39
C GLN A 236 -21.83 11.05 -18.20
N PHE A 237 -21.55 10.40 -17.05
CA PHE A 237 -20.99 11.07 -15.87
C PHE A 237 -19.69 11.82 -16.21
N TYR A 238 -18.74 11.19 -16.91
CA TYR A 238 -17.52 11.88 -17.31
C TYR A 238 -17.79 13.11 -18.19
N ALA A 239 -18.66 13.00 -19.19
CA ALA A 239 -19.03 14.12 -20.05
C ALA A 239 -19.67 15.28 -19.26
N GLU A 240 -20.54 14.97 -18.31
CA GLU A 240 -21.16 15.98 -17.44
C GLU A 240 -20.13 16.68 -16.55
N GLN A 241 -19.20 15.93 -15.94
CA GLN A 241 -18.19 16.51 -15.06
C GLN A 241 -17.12 17.32 -15.82
N ILE A 242 -16.79 16.93 -17.05
CA ILE A 242 -15.96 17.73 -17.96
C ILE A 242 -16.65 19.08 -18.24
N GLU A 243 -17.94 19.06 -18.55
CA GLU A 243 -18.71 20.27 -18.81
C GLU A 243 -18.80 21.17 -17.56
N GLU A 244 -18.99 20.57 -16.39
CA GLU A 244 -19.04 21.31 -15.13
C GLU A 244 -17.69 21.93 -14.76
N ALA A 245 -16.57 21.21 -14.91
CA ALA A 245 -15.24 21.76 -14.65
C ALA A 245 -14.96 22.99 -15.54
N ARG A 246 -15.40 22.94 -16.79
CA ARG A 246 -15.29 24.05 -17.75
C ARG A 246 -16.12 25.25 -17.34
N LYS A 247 -17.36 25.04 -16.87
CA LYS A 247 -18.24 26.11 -16.38
C LYS A 247 -17.69 26.78 -15.12
N ASP A 248 -17.12 25.98 -14.22
CA ASP A 248 -16.62 26.44 -12.94
C ASP A 248 -15.21 27.04 -13.01
N ASP A 249 -14.51 26.88 -14.13
CA ASP A 249 -13.11 27.26 -14.35
C ASP A 249 -12.17 26.63 -13.29
N VAL A 250 -12.32 25.31 -13.14
CA VAL A 250 -11.56 24.49 -12.19
C VAL A 250 -10.89 23.33 -12.92
N LEU A 251 -9.88 22.74 -12.29
CA LEU A 251 -9.23 21.56 -12.84
C LEU A 251 -10.17 20.36 -12.82
N LEU A 252 -10.09 19.53 -13.84
CA LEU A 252 -10.68 18.20 -13.82
C LEU A 252 -9.62 17.18 -13.37
N SER A 253 -9.97 16.32 -12.42
CA SER A 253 -9.13 15.21 -12.00
C SER A 253 -9.92 13.92 -11.82
N LEU A 254 -9.26 12.79 -12.07
CA LEU A 254 -9.75 11.43 -11.97
C LEU A 254 -8.86 10.67 -10.98
N HIS A 255 -9.51 10.08 -9.98
CA HIS A 255 -8.86 9.41 -8.86
C HIS A 255 -9.34 7.96 -8.81
N LEU A 256 -8.49 7.04 -9.27
CA LEU A 256 -8.74 5.59 -9.33
C LEU A 256 -7.60 4.82 -8.65
N LYS A 257 -7.66 3.50 -8.62
CA LYS A 257 -6.63 2.62 -8.04
C LYS A 257 -6.15 1.56 -9.03
N ALA A 258 -5.82 1.98 -10.26
CA ALA A 258 -5.53 1.11 -11.40
C ALA A 258 -4.39 0.09 -11.20
N THR A 259 -3.43 0.34 -10.31
CA THR A 259 -2.36 -0.62 -10.02
C THR A 259 -2.89 -1.82 -9.24
N MET A 260 -3.79 -1.59 -8.30
CA MET A 260 -4.36 -2.63 -7.45
C MET A 260 -5.58 -3.26 -8.15
N MET A 261 -6.52 -2.43 -8.59
CA MET A 261 -7.71 -2.86 -9.33
C MET A 261 -7.41 -3.08 -10.81
N LYS A 262 -6.50 -4.03 -11.09
CA LYS A 262 -5.85 -4.25 -12.39
C LYS A 262 -6.77 -4.53 -13.59
N ILE A 263 -8.06 -4.79 -13.38
CA ILE A 263 -9.03 -5.03 -14.46
C ILE A 263 -10.01 -3.87 -14.56
N SER A 264 -10.79 -3.59 -13.51
CA SER A 264 -11.87 -2.59 -13.54
C SER A 264 -11.37 -1.17 -13.80
N ASP A 265 -10.35 -0.75 -13.07
CA ASP A 265 -9.95 0.66 -13.03
C ASP A 265 -9.23 1.11 -14.30
N PRO A 266 -8.37 0.30 -14.95
CA PRO A 266 -7.87 0.61 -16.29
C PRO A 266 -8.99 0.80 -17.33
N ILE A 267 -10.07 0.02 -17.27
CA ILE A 267 -11.22 0.17 -18.19
C ILE A 267 -11.96 1.49 -17.92
N MET A 268 -12.25 1.80 -16.64
CA MET A 268 -12.85 3.08 -16.27
C MET A 268 -11.97 4.28 -16.68
N PHE A 269 -10.65 4.15 -16.51
CA PHE A 269 -9.68 5.16 -16.93
C PHE A 269 -9.68 5.36 -18.45
N GLY A 270 -9.68 4.26 -19.22
CA GLY A 270 -9.74 4.31 -20.68
C GLY A 270 -10.98 5.06 -21.19
N HIS A 271 -12.14 4.82 -20.58
CA HIS A 271 -13.34 5.59 -20.92
C HIS A 271 -13.24 7.08 -20.57
N ALA A 272 -12.56 7.47 -19.49
CA ALA A 272 -12.33 8.88 -19.20
C ALA A 272 -11.43 9.53 -20.27
N VAL A 273 -10.39 8.83 -20.73
CA VAL A 273 -9.53 9.28 -21.84
C VAL A 273 -10.34 9.42 -23.12
N GLU A 274 -11.14 8.41 -23.48
CA GLU A 274 -12.00 8.43 -24.66
C GLU A 274 -13.00 9.60 -24.65
N VAL A 275 -13.63 9.87 -23.51
CA VAL A 275 -14.62 10.96 -23.40
C VAL A 275 -13.94 12.32 -23.44
N TYR A 276 -12.79 12.50 -22.79
CA TYR A 276 -12.06 13.78 -22.79
C TYR A 276 -11.51 14.12 -24.19
N TYR A 277 -10.87 13.16 -24.87
CA TYR A 277 -10.25 13.33 -26.19
C TYR A 277 -11.15 12.86 -27.35
N LYS A 278 -12.47 12.82 -27.13
CA LYS A 278 -13.45 12.23 -28.06
C LYS A 278 -13.29 12.72 -29.50
N GLU A 279 -13.15 14.02 -29.71
CA GLU A 279 -13.05 14.61 -31.05
C GLU A 279 -11.83 14.11 -31.83
N ALA A 280 -10.67 14.01 -31.17
CA ALA A 280 -9.44 13.51 -31.80
C ALA A 280 -9.48 11.99 -32.00
N ILE A 281 -9.98 11.24 -31.02
CA ILE A 281 -10.03 9.77 -31.07
C ILE A 281 -11.01 9.31 -32.14
N ASP A 282 -12.22 9.89 -32.21
CA ASP A 282 -13.23 9.50 -33.19
C ASP A 282 -12.76 9.75 -34.62
N LYS A 283 -12.07 10.88 -34.86
CA LYS A 283 -11.54 11.23 -36.18
C LYS A 283 -10.49 10.23 -36.67
N HIS A 284 -9.72 9.62 -35.77
CA HIS A 284 -8.58 8.75 -36.10
C HIS A 284 -8.78 7.30 -35.67
N SER A 285 -10.01 6.88 -35.36
CA SER A 285 -10.31 5.59 -34.72
C SER A 285 -9.72 4.38 -35.45
N ASP A 286 -9.91 4.29 -36.78
CA ASP A 286 -9.38 3.19 -37.58
C ASP A 286 -7.84 3.13 -37.55
N THR A 287 -7.18 4.28 -37.69
CA THR A 287 -5.72 4.39 -37.63
C THR A 287 -5.18 4.01 -36.25
N LEU A 288 -5.81 4.49 -35.18
CA LEU A 288 -5.43 4.16 -33.81
C LEU A 288 -5.59 2.66 -33.51
N LYS A 289 -6.65 2.05 -34.04
CA LYS A 289 -6.87 0.60 -33.95
C LYS A 289 -5.82 -0.20 -34.70
N GLU A 290 -5.43 0.24 -35.90
CA GLU A 290 -4.41 -0.42 -36.72
C GLU A 290 -3.03 -0.49 -36.02
N ILE A 291 -2.63 0.59 -35.35
CA ILE A 291 -1.37 0.62 -34.59
C ILE A 291 -1.47 0.00 -33.19
N GLY A 292 -2.67 -0.46 -32.81
CA GLY A 292 -2.94 -1.17 -31.57
C GLY A 292 -2.95 -0.29 -30.32
N VAL A 293 -3.43 0.95 -30.41
CA VAL A 293 -3.60 1.83 -29.23
C VAL A 293 -4.56 1.19 -28.22
N ASN A 294 -4.17 1.23 -26.94
CA ASN A 294 -4.99 0.79 -25.82
C ASN A 294 -5.12 1.92 -24.80
N LEU A 295 -6.26 2.59 -24.80
CA LEU A 295 -6.51 3.76 -23.96
C LEU A 295 -6.66 3.41 -22.47
N ASN A 296 -6.83 2.13 -22.12
CA ASN A 296 -6.77 1.67 -20.73
C ASN A 296 -5.38 1.88 -20.11
N ASN A 297 -4.34 2.00 -20.96
CA ASN A 297 -2.98 2.36 -20.56
C ASN A 297 -2.72 3.88 -20.54
N GLY A 298 -3.73 4.69 -20.90
CA GLY A 298 -3.69 6.15 -20.92
C GLY A 298 -3.18 6.78 -22.22
N LEU A 299 -3.15 8.11 -22.24
CA LEU A 299 -2.72 8.90 -23.41
C LEU A 299 -1.28 8.56 -23.84
N THR A 300 -0.42 8.16 -22.90
CA THR A 300 0.97 7.79 -23.20
C THR A 300 1.05 6.63 -24.20
N ASP A 301 0.21 5.61 -24.06
CA ASP A 301 0.17 4.46 -24.97
C ASP A 301 -0.19 4.88 -26.40
N LEU A 302 -1.12 5.83 -26.54
CA LEU A 302 -1.45 6.44 -27.82
C LEU A 302 -0.22 7.16 -28.40
N LEU A 303 0.36 8.10 -27.64
CA LEU A 303 1.48 8.93 -28.10
C LEU A 303 2.71 8.11 -28.51
N GLU A 304 3.05 7.08 -27.74
CA GLU A 304 4.18 6.19 -28.04
C GLU A 304 3.94 5.42 -29.34
N LYS A 305 2.72 4.92 -29.57
CA LYS A 305 2.39 4.13 -30.77
C LYS A 305 2.25 4.97 -32.03
N LEU A 306 2.11 6.30 -31.94
CA LEU A 306 2.16 7.17 -33.12
C LEU A 306 3.49 7.07 -33.89
N SER A 307 4.57 6.62 -33.23
CA SER A 307 5.85 6.34 -33.89
C SER A 307 5.80 5.24 -34.97
N ARG A 308 4.70 4.46 -35.01
CA ARG A 308 4.44 3.44 -36.03
C ARG A 308 3.82 4.01 -37.31
N LEU A 309 3.45 5.30 -37.31
CA LEU A 309 2.81 5.98 -38.43
C LEU A 309 3.81 6.84 -39.22
N PRO A 310 3.48 7.18 -40.48
CA PRO A 310 4.14 8.27 -41.20
C PRO A 310 4.10 9.60 -40.44
N ASP A 311 5.15 10.42 -40.57
CA ASP A 311 5.34 11.67 -39.83
C ASP A 311 4.19 12.67 -40.01
N ASP A 312 3.60 12.75 -41.20
CA ASP A 312 2.47 13.62 -41.51
C ASP A 312 1.20 13.19 -40.76
N LYS A 313 0.92 11.89 -40.73
CA LYS A 313 -0.24 11.34 -40.00
C LYS A 313 -0.05 11.45 -38.48
N LYS A 314 1.16 11.20 -38.00
CA LYS A 314 1.53 11.44 -36.59
C LYS A 314 1.29 12.90 -36.20
N ALA A 315 1.82 13.85 -36.98
CA ALA A 315 1.67 15.27 -36.71
C ALA A 315 0.20 15.73 -36.76
N GLU A 316 -0.62 15.16 -37.66
CA GLU A 316 -2.06 15.42 -37.70
C GLU A 316 -2.75 15.01 -36.40
N ILE A 317 -2.47 13.80 -35.90
CA ILE A 317 -3.07 13.27 -34.66
C ILE A 317 -2.61 14.10 -33.45
N GLU A 318 -1.32 14.42 -33.35
CA GLU A 318 -0.78 15.27 -32.28
C GLU A 318 -1.43 16.66 -32.27
N ALA A 319 -1.64 17.26 -33.45
CA ALA A 319 -2.30 18.55 -33.57
C ALA A 319 -3.78 18.50 -33.15
N ASP A 320 -4.49 17.42 -33.48
CA ASP A 320 -5.89 17.25 -33.07
C ASP A 320 -6.02 16.99 -31.57
N ILE A 321 -5.06 16.27 -30.95
CA ILE A 321 -4.98 16.16 -29.48
C ILE A 321 -4.72 17.53 -28.84
N ALA A 322 -3.81 18.34 -29.40
CA ALA A 322 -3.53 19.67 -28.88
C ALA A 322 -4.77 20.58 -28.91
N LYS A 323 -5.59 20.52 -29.97
CA LYS A 323 -6.85 21.27 -30.07
C LYS A 323 -7.85 20.91 -28.98
N VAL A 324 -7.88 19.66 -28.52
CA VAL A 324 -8.77 19.25 -27.42
C VAL A 324 -8.46 20.06 -26.16
N TYR A 325 -7.19 20.34 -25.86
CA TYR A 325 -6.82 21.15 -24.70
C TYR A 325 -7.24 22.62 -24.79
N GLU A 326 -7.51 23.13 -25.99
CA GLU A 326 -8.01 24.50 -26.19
C GLU A 326 -9.51 24.62 -25.87
N SER A 327 -10.27 23.53 -26.02
CA SER A 327 -11.73 23.52 -25.85
C SER A 327 -12.21 22.88 -24.54
N GLN A 328 -11.44 21.94 -23.99
CA GLN A 328 -11.75 21.23 -22.75
C GLN A 328 -11.27 21.97 -21.49
N PRO A 329 -11.83 21.67 -20.30
CA PRO A 329 -11.28 22.17 -19.04
C PRO A 329 -9.85 21.67 -18.84
N ALA A 330 -9.03 22.45 -18.15
CA ALA A 330 -7.68 22.05 -17.78
C ALA A 330 -7.69 20.80 -16.90
N LEU A 331 -6.76 19.87 -17.15
CA LEU A 331 -6.55 18.69 -16.32
C LEU A 331 -5.61 18.99 -15.17
N ALA A 332 -5.77 18.28 -14.06
CA ALA A 332 -4.74 18.23 -13.03
C ALA A 332 -3.43 17.65 -13.60
N MET A 333 -2.31 18.22 -13.16
CA MET A 333 -0.97 17.86 -13.62
C MET A 333 -0.27 16.91 -12.65
N VAL A 334 0.40 15.92 -13.22
CA VAL A 334 1.38 15.07 -12.53
C VAL A 334 2.75 15.72 -12.58
N ASP A 335 3.12 16.26 -13.75
CA ASP A 335 4.34 17.05 -13.96
C ASP A 335 4.06 18.13 -15.02
N SER A 336 3.82 19.35 -14.56
CA SER A 336 3.53 20.52 -15.39
C SER A 336 4.68 20.88 -16.33
N ARG A 337 5.94 20.59 -15.96
CA ARG A 337 7.15 20.96 -16.72
C ARG A 337 7.33 20.10 -17.97
N HIS A 338 6.79 18.88 -17.94
CA HIS A 338 6.84 17.93 -19.03
C HIS A 338 5.46 17.72 -19.67
N GLY A 339 4.45 18.51 -19.30
CA GLY A 339 3.10 18.39 -19.83
C GLY A 339 2.37 17.09 -19.44
N ILE A 340 2.81 16.41 -18.38
CA ILE A 340 2.22 15.13 -17.96
C ILE A 340 0.96 15.42 -17.13
N THR A 341 -0.19 15.20 -17.75
CA THR A 341 -1.52 15.34 -17.13
C THR A 341 -1.94 14.08 -16.38
N ASN A 342 -3.01 14.19 -15.60
CA ASN A 342 -3.68 13.09 -14.92
C ASN A 342 -4.12 11.94 -15.85
N LEU A 343 -4.42 12.23 -17.12
CA LEU A 343 -4.89 11.22 -18.10
C LEU A 343 -3.75 10.55 -18.90
N HIS A 344 -2.48 10.85 -18.58
CA HIS A 344 -1.34 10.26 -19.29
C HIS A 344 -1.11 8.79 -18.96
N VAL A 345 -1.16 8.44 -17.67
CA VAL A 345 -0.87 7.08 -17.18
C VAL A 345 -1.82 6.77 -16.02
N PRO A 346 -2.54 5.63 -16.03
CA PRO A 346 -3.57 5.30 -15.05
C PRO A 346 -3.05 5.16 -13.60
N ASN A 347 -1.75 4.95 -13.44
CA ASN A 347 -1.11 4.74 -12.14
C ASN A 347 -0.44 6.00 -11.56
N ASN A 348 -0.47 7.13 -12.26
CA ASN A 348 0.17 8.36 -11.76
C ASN A 348 -0.62 9.03 -10.63
N ILE A 349 -1.95 8.96 -10.67
CA ILE A 349 -2.84 9.53 -9.65
C ILE A 349 -3.64 8.39 -9.02
N ILE A 350 -3.24 7.98 -7.82
CA ILE A 350 -3.85 6.86 -7.09
C ILE A 350 -4.71 7.43 -5.97
N VAL A 351 -5.99 7.06 -5.91
CA VAL A 351 -7.03 7.71 -5.08
C VAL A 351 -6.67 7.84 -3.60
N ASP A 352 -6.11 6.79 -3.00
CA ASP A 352 -5.72 6.74 -1.59
C ASP A 352 -4.61 7.72 -1.24
N ALA A 353 -3.67 7.99 -2.14
CA ALA A 353 -2.58 8.95 -1.91
C ALA A 353 -2.91 10.36 -2.44
N SER A 354 -3.69 10.45 -3.51
CA SER A 354 -4.01 11.71 -4.18
C SER A 354 -5.10 12.49 -3.45
N MET A 355 -6.18 11.85 -3.00
CA MET A 355 -7.26 12.55 -2.29
C MET A 355 -6.84 13.16 -0.96
N PRO A 356 -5.99 12.52 -0.12
CA PRO A 356 -5.45 13.19 1.06
C PRO A 356 -4.64 14.43 0.72
N ASN A 357 -3.90 14.43 -0.39
CA ASN A 357 -3.18 15.62 -0.85
C ASN A 357 -4.14 16.72 -1.31
N VAL A 358 -5.26 16.39 -1.98
CA VAL A 358 -6.30 17.37 -2.30
C VAL A 358 -6.82 18.05 -1.02
N VAL A 359 -7.11 17.27 0.03
CA VAL A 359 -7.56 17.83 1.33
C VAL A 359 -6.45 18.66 2.00
N ARG A 360 -5.23 18.14 2.04
CA ARG A 360 -4.05 18.79 2.63
C ARG A 360 -3.74 20.12 1.94
N ASP A 361 -3.85 20.17 0.62
CA ASP A 361 -3.49 21.32 -0.21
C ASP A 361 -4.67 22.30 -0.40
N GLY A 362 -5.66 22.24 0.51
CA GLY A 362 -6.75 23.20 0.60
C GLY A 362 -7.73 23.08 -0.55
N GLY A 363 -8.01 21.84 -0.98
CA GLY A 363 -8.92 21.48 -2.06
C GLY A 363 -8.31 21.56 -3.44
N LYS A 364 -6.98 21.62 -3.59
CA LYS A 364 -6.35 21.99 -4.88
C LYS A 364 -5.44 20.92 -5.45
N MET A 365 -5.22 21.01 -6.76
CA MET A 365 -4.20 20.25 -7.50
C MET A 365 -3.38 21.20 -8.39
N TRP A 366 -2.29 20.70 -8.95
CA TRP A 366 -1.38 21.50 -9.78
C TRP A 366 -1.94 21.68 -11.20
N ASN A 367 -1.89 22.91 -11.71
CA ASN A 367 -2.25 23.26 -13.09
C ASN A 367 -1.01 23.38 -14.00
N ASN A 368 -1.22 23.77 -15.26
CA ASN A 368 -0.16 23.96 -16.26
C ASN A 368 0.88 25.03 -15.88
N ASP A 369 0.52 25.99 -15.03
CA ASP A 369 1.39 27.10 -14.59
C ASP A 369 2.24 26.75 -13.35
N ASP A 370 2.29 25.48 -12.95
CA ASP A 370 2.92 25.03 -11.69
C ASP A 370 2.32 25.76 -10.47
N LYS A 371 0.99 25.91 -10.45
CA LYS A 371 0.22 26.53 -9.37
C LYS A 371 -0.92 25.65 -8.91
N LEU A 372 -1.27 25.76 -7.62
CA LEU A 372 -2.43 25.09 -7.05
C LEU A 372 -3.73 25.79 -7.49
N GLN A 373 -4.68 25.02 -8.00
CA GLN A 373 -6.02 25.46 -8.42
C GLN A 373 -7.09 24.48 -7.91
N ASP A 374 -8.28 25.01 -7.62
CA ASP A 374 -9.45 24.20 -7.24
C ASP A 374 -9.78 23.16 -8.31
N CYS A 375 -10.36 22.02 -7.91
CA CYS A 375 -10.58 20.89 -8.81
C CYS A 375 -11.89 20.13 -8.54
N ILE A 376 -12.48 19.57 -9.60
CA ILE A 376 -13.46 18.49 -9.50
C ILE A 376 -12.70 17.16 -9.49
N ALA A 377 -12.70 16.50 -8.34
CA ALA A 377 -12.10 15.20 -8.13
C ALA A 377 -13.13 14.09 -8.41
N MET A 378 -13.09 13.53 -9.62
CA MET A 378 -13.94 12.42 -10.03
C MET A 378 -13.49 11.11 -9.39
N ILE A 379 -14.39 10.50 -8.64
CA ILE A 379 -14.31 9.13 -8.11
C ILE A 379 -15.64 8.46 -8.51
N PRO A 380 -15.70 7.75 -9.65
CA PRO A 380 -16.98 7.37 -10.25
C PRO A 380 -17.91 6.58 -9.34
N ASP A 381 -17.38 5.58 -8.63
CA ASP A 381 -18.17 4.70 -7.77
C ASP A 381 -18.41 5.31 -6.38
N ARG A 382 -19.67 5.28 -5.92
CA ARG A 382 -20.08 5.90 -4.66
C ARG A 382 -19.71 5.15 -3.40
N SER A 383 -19.30 3.89 -3.49
CA SER A 383 -19.04 3.06 -2.29
C SER A 383 -18.09 3.76 -1.32
N TYR A 384 -17.13 4.53 -1.84
CA TYR A 384 -16.11 5.21 -1.03
C TYR A 384 -15.97 6.71 -1.35
N ALA A 385 -16.49 7.20 -2.47
CA ALA A 385 -16.37 8.62 -2.84
C ALA A 385 -17.04 9.56 -1.80
N THR A 386 -18.12 9.10 -1.20
CA THR A 386 -18.96 9.89 -0.27
C THR A 386 -18.20 10.30 1.00
N MET A 387 -17.27 9.50 1.51
CA MET A 387 -16.47 9.88 2.68
C MET A 387 -15.43 10.94 2.36
N TYR A 388 -14.85 10.95 1.15
CA TYR A 388 -13.96 12.03 0.72
C TYR A 388 -14.74 13.32 0.52
N SER A 389 -15.97 13.24 0.01
CA SER A 389 -16.88 14.38 -0.05
C SER A 389 -17.11 14.97 1.36
N ALA A 390 -17.41 14.13 2.35
CA ALA A 390 -17.65 14.58 3.73
C ALA A 390 -16.47 15.34 4.34
N ILE A 391 -15.24 14.84 4.22
CA ILE A 391 -14.07 15.55 4.74
C ILE A 391 -13.76 16.82 3.96
N LEU A 392 -14.00 16.84 2.65
CA LEU A 392 -13.83 18.03 1.83
C LEU A 392 -14.80 19.15 2.29
N GLU A 393 -16.06 18.81 2.50
CA GLU A 393 -17.08 19.76 3.00
C GLU A 393 -16.81 20.21 4.44
N ASP A 394 -16.36 19.31 5.32
CA ASP A 394 -15.95 19.66 6.69
C ASP A 394 -14.77 20.65 6.68
N ALA A 395 -13.78 20.42 5.82
CA ALA A 395 -12.60 21.27 5.71
C ALA A 395 -12.92 22.63 5.07
N LYS A 396 -13.86 22.70 4.11
CA LYS A 396 -14.40 23.98 3.62
C LYS A 396 -15.12 24.76 4.72
N ALA A 397 -15.96 24.08 5.51
CA ALA A 397 -16.81 24.72 6.51
C ALA A 397 -16.02 25.18 7.75
N LYS A 398 -15.04 24.39 8.19
CA LYS A 398 -14.32 24.60 9.47
C LYS A 398 -12.85 24.98 9.28
N GLY A 399 -12.39 25.08 8.04
CA GLY A 399 -10.99 25.29 7.71
C GLY A 399 -10.14 24.04 7.91
N GLN A 400 -8.85 24.23 7.70
CA GLN A 400 -7.87 23.15 7.70
C GLN A 400 -7.71 22.50 9.09
N PHE A 401 -7.28 21.24 9.13
CA PHE A 401 -6.91 20.58 10.39
C PHE A 401 -5.65 21.19 10.99
N ASN A 402 -5.43 20.96 12.28
CA ASN A 402 -4.23 21.42 12.99
C ASN A 402 -3.47 20.20 13.56
N PRO A 403 -2.35 19.79 12.96
CA PRO A 403 -1.55 18.65 13.42
C PRO A 403 -1.10 18.77 14.89
N ALA A 404 -0.97 20.00 15.40
CA ALA A 404 -0.57 20.26 16.79
C ALA A 404 -1.61 19.83 17.83
N THR A 405 -2.90 19.84 17.46
CA THR A 405 -4.02 19.65 18.40
C THR A 405 -4.98 18.55 17.99
N MET A 406 -4.95 18.09 16.74
CA MET A 406 -5.90 17.10 16.26
C MET A 406 -5.67 15.73 16.91
N GLY A 407 -6.75 15.01 17.15
CA GLY A 407 -6.74 13.62 17.60
C GLY A 407 -6.12 12.69 16.57
N ALA A 408 -5.97 11.42 16.93
CA ALA A 408 -5.51 10.36 16.05
C ALA A 408 -6.65 9.48 15.57
N VAL A 409 -6.60 9.11 14.29
CA VAL A 409 -7.50 8.10 13.73
C VAL A 409 -6.70 6.85 13.39
N SER A 410 -6.99 5.77 14.12
CA SER A 410 -6.44 4.44 13.83
C SER A 410 -7.42 3.61 13.01
N ASN A 411 -6.93 2.51 12.43
CA ASN A 411 -7.75 1.62 11.62
C ASN A 411 -7.56 0.15 12.01
N VAL A 412 -8.69 -0.53 12.17
CA VAL A 412 -8.80 -1.99 12.19
C VAL A 412 -9.45 -2.44 10.88
N GLY A 413 -8.67 -3.03 9.99
CA GLY A 413 -9.06 -3.31 8.62
C GLY A 413 -9.24 -4.80 8.32
N LEU A 414 -10.40 -5.17 7.79
CA LEU A 414 -10.66 -6.51 7.26
C LEU A 414 -9.87 -6.71 5.97
N MET A 415 -8.92 -7.66 5.96
CA MET A 415 -8.10 -7.91 4.77
C MET A 415 -7.64 -9.35 4.59
N ALA A 416 -7.73 -10.18 5.63
CA ALA A 416 -7.19 -11.53 5.61
C ALA A 416 -7.78 -12.33 4.44
N GLN A 417 -6.93 -13.16 3.80
CA GLN A 417 -7.33 -14.08 2.74
C GLN A 417 -7.96 -13.39 1.50
N LYS A 418 -7.46 -12.19 1.17
CA LYS A 418 -7.90 -11.36 0.03
C LYS A 418 -9.38 -10.97 0.12
N ALA A 419 -9.79 -10.51 1.30
CA ALA A 419 -11.17 -10.07 1.54
C ALA A 419 -11.62 -9.00 0.54
N GLU A 420 -12.87 -9.12 0.09
CA GLU A 420 -13.62 -8.13 -0.69
C GLU A 420 -12.98 -7.84 -2.07
N GLU A 421 -12.90 -6.58 -2.50
CA GLU A 421 -12.44 -6.19 -3.85
C GLU A 421 -11.03 -6.68 -4.18
N TYR A 422 -10.15 -6.83 -3.20
CA TYR A 422 -8.76 -7.27 -3.39
C TYR A 422 -8.67 -8.74 -3.83
N GLY A 423 -9.74 -9.52 -3.62
CA GLY A 423 -9.88 -10.87 -4.13
C GLY A 423 -10.59 -10.96 -5.47
N SER A 424 -11.10 -9.86 -6.03
CA SER A 424 -12.06 -9.88 -7.14
C SER A 424 -11.46 -10.05 -8.54
N HIS A 425 -10.16 -9.81 -8.72
CA HIS A 425 -9.58 -9.62 -10.07
C HIS A 425 -9.80 -10.79 -11.03
N ASP A 426 -9.78 -12.02 -10.53
CA ASP A 426 -10.01 -13.23 -11.34
C ASP A 426 -11.49 -13.56 -11.54
N LYS A 427 -12.36 -12.65 -11.10
CA LYS A 427 -13.83 -12.65 -11.16
C LYS A 427 -14.38 -11.30 -11.65
N THR A 428 -13.55 -10.48 -12.29
CA THR A 428 -13.93 -9.23 -12.93
C THR A 428 -13.93 -9.43 -14.43
N PHE A 429 -15.00 -9.05 -15.11
CA PHE A 429 -15.18 -9.26 -16.55
C PHE A 429 -15.79 -8.03 -17.20
N GLU A 430 -15.27 -7.67 -18.38
CA GLU A 430 -15.94 -6.75 -19.29
C GLU A 430 -16.96 -7.55 -20.11
N ALA A 431 -18.22 -7.12 -20.08
CA ALA A 431 -19.30 -7.80 -20.80
C ALA A 431 -19.12 -7.63 -22.31
N SER A 432 -19.04 -8.74 -23.05
CA SER A 432 -18.83 -8.69 -24.51
C SER A 432 -20.06 -8.23 -25.30
N GLU A 433 -21.26 -8.35 -24.71
CA GLU A 433 -22.53 -7.97 -25.30
C GLU A 433 -23.61 -7.84 -24.20
N SER A 434 -24.80 -7.36 -24.55
CA SER A 434 -25.91 -7.28 -23.59
C SER A 434 -26.48 -8.64 -23.22
N GLY A 435 -26.73 -8.86 -21.94
CA GLY A 435 -27.29 -10.11 -21.42
C GLY A 435 -27.36 -10.12 -19.90
N THR A 436 -27.20 -11.30 -19.30
CA THR A 436 -27.21 -11.47 -17.84
C THR A 436 -26.01 -12.30 -17.41
N ILE A 437 -25.22 -11.80 -16.45
CA ILE A 437 -24.19 -12.60 -15.76
C ILE A 437 -24.80 -13.18 -14.49
N ARG A 438 -24.64 -14.50 -14.30
CA ARG A 438 -25.20 -15.27 -13.18
C ARG A 438 -24.11 -15.96 -12.39
N VAL A 439 -24.30 -16.02 -11.08
CA VAL A 439 -23.55 -16.91 -10.18
C VAL A 439 -24.43 -18.09 -9.86
N VAL A 440 -24.00 -19.29 -10.26
CA VAL A 440 -24.80 -20.52 -10.20
C VAL A 440 -24.06 -21.55 -9.37
N ASP A 441 -24.74 -22.17 -8.41
CA ASP A 441 -24.16 -23.23 -7.58
C ASP A 441 -24.11 -24.59 -8.30
N ALA A 442 -23.55 -25.59 -7.61
CA ALA A 442 -23.40 -26.95 -8.12
C ALA A 442 -24.73 -27.65 -8.45
N ASP A 443 -25.84 -27.23 -7.83
CA ASP A 443 -27.20 -27.77 -8.08
C ASP A 443 -27.91 -27.04 -9.23
N GLY A 444 -27.28 -26.04 -9.83
CA GLY A 444 -27.84 -25.24 -10.92
C GLY A 444 -28.74 -24.10 -10.44
N LYS A 445 -28.78 -23.81 -9.13
CA LYS A 445 -29.54 -22.68 -8.57
C LYS A 445 -28.76 -21.39 -8.77
N VAL A 446 -29.44 -20.39 -9.31
CA VAL A 446 -28.90 -19.02 -9.44
C VAL A 446 -28.92 -18.37 -8.06
N LEU A 447 -27.74 -18.01 -7.55
CA LEU A 447 -27.57 -17.32 -6.26
C LEU A 447 -27.74 -15.81 -6.43
N MET A 448 -27.15 -15.25 -7.49
CA MET A 448 -27.20 -13.83 -7.84
C MET A 448 -27.17 -13.67 -9.36
N SER A 449 -27.72 -12.57 -9.86
CA SER A 449 -27.73 -12.27 -11.30
C SER A 449 -27.68 -10.77 -11.54
N GLN A 450 -26.88 -10.36 -12.52
CA GLN A 450 -26.71 -8.98 -12.93
C GLN A 450 -27.00 -8.82 -14.42
N ASN A 451 -27.84 -7.84 -14.76
CA ASN A 451 -28.02 -7.43 -16.14
C ASN A 451 -26.82 -6.59 -16.57
N VAL A 452 -26.32 -6.83 -17.77
CA VAL A 452 -25.15 -6.14 -18.33
C VAL A 452 -25.43 -5.70 -19.76
N GLU A 453 -24.82 -4.59 -20.15
CA GLU A 453 -24.69 -4.13 -21.53
C GLU A 453 -23.27 -4.35 -22.06
N GLN A 454 -23.05 -4.21 -23.37
CA GLN A 454 -21.72 -4.32 -23.94
C GLN A 454 -20.76 -3.29 -23.31
N GLY A 455 -19.59 -3.74 -22.87
CA GLY A 455 -18.57 -2.93 -22.22
C GLY A 455 -18.75 -2.81 -20.70
N ASP A 456 -19.93 -3.14 -20.15
CA ASP A 456 -20.18 -3.05 -18.71
C ASP A 456 -19.18 -3.89 -17.92
N ILE A 457 -18.74 -3.36 -16.77
CA ILE A 457 -17.74 -4.02 -15.93
C ILE A 457 -18.49 -4.76 -14.83
N PHE A 458 -18.50 -6.08 -14.90
CA PHE A 458 -19.00 -6.94 -13.83
C PHE A 458 -17.87 -7.33 -12.87
N ARG A 459 -18.18 -7.43 -11.57
CA ARG A 459 -17.28 -8.03 -10.58
C ARG A 459 -18.03 -8.91 -9.59
N MET A 460 -17.33 -9.92 -9.07
CA MET A 460 -17.75 -10.69 -7.89
C MET A 460 -16.65 -10.66 -6.82
N CYS A 461 -17.01 -10.36 -5.57
CA CYS A 461 -16.09 -10.39 -4.43
C CYS A 461 -16.43 -11.51 -3.44
N GLN A 462 -15.52 -11.75 -2.51
CA GLN A 462 -15.60 -12.82 -1.51
C GLN A 462 -15.01 -12.35 -0.18
N VAL A 463 -15.65 -12.67 0.93
CA VAL A 463 -15.04 -12.56 2.25
C VAL A 463 -15.46 -13.71 3.15
N LYS A 464 -14.46 -14.35 3.75
CA LYS A 464 -14.63 -15.57 4.53
C LYS A 464 -15.03 -15.25 5.97
N ASP A 465 -15.79 -16.16 6.56
CA ASP A 465 -16.35 -16.06 7.91
C ASP A 465 -15.29 -15.82 9.00
N LEU A 466 -14.23 -16.65 9.01
CA LEU A 466 -13.16 -16.57 9.99
C LEU A 466 -12.45 -15.21 10.00
N PRO A 467 -12.01 -14.65 8.84
CA PRO A 467 -11.55 -13.26 8.75
C PRO A 467 -12.49 -12.22 9.37
N ILE A 468 -13.80 -12.32 9.19
CA ILE A 468 -14.77 -11.37 9.76
C ILE A 468 -14.78 -11.47 11.28
N LYS A 469 -14.82 -12.71 11.82
CA LYS A 469 -14.82 -12.94 13.27
C LYS A 469 -13.53 -12.43 13.93
N ASP A 470 -12.38 -12.69 13.32
CA ASP A 470 -11.10 -12.18 13.78
C ASP A 470 -11.06 -10.64 13.75
N TRP A 471 -11.56 -10.03 12.67
CA TRP A 471 -11.63 -8.57 12.53
C TRP A 471 -12.49 -7.92 13.63
N VAL A 472 -13.64 -8.50 13.97
CA VAL A 472 -14.47 -8.04 15.09
C VAL A 472 -13.73 -8.18 16.42
N GLY A 473 -13.06 -9.32 16.65
CA GLY A 473 -12.26 -9.54 17.87
C GLY A 473 -11.10 -8.56 18.00
N LEU A 474 -10.41 -8.25 16.90
CA LEU A 474 -9.34 -7.27 16.84
C LEU A 474 -9.86 -5.87 17.16
N ALA A 475 -11.03 -5.49 16.66
CA ALA A 475 -11.66 -4.21 16.97
C ALA A 475 -11.95 -4.06 18.48
N VAL A 476 -12.50 -5.10 19.10
CA VAL A 476 -12.74 -5.11 20.56
C VAL A 476 -11.43 -5.04 21.34
N LYS A 477 -10.41 -5.81 20.95
CA LYS A 477 -9.07 -5.78 21.58
C LYS A 477 -8.46 -4.38 21.51
N ARG A 478 -8.55 -3.71 20.36
CA ARG A 478 -7.99 -2.37 20.16
C ARG A 478 -8.77 -1.30 20.91
N ALA A 479 -10.11 -1.32 20.86
CA ALA A 479 -10.96 -0.39 21.61
C ALA A 479 -10.66 -0.44 23.11
N ARG A 480 -10.50 -1.64 23.66
CA ARG A 480 -10.14 -1.84 25.07
C ARG A 480 -8.73 -1.38 25.40
N ALA A 481 -7.75 -1.74 24.57
CA ALA A 481 -6.35 -1.39 24.81
C ALA A 481 -6.10 0.12 24.71
N ALA A 482 -6.86 0.83 23.87
CA ALA A 482 -6.71 2.26 23.64
C ALA A 482 -7.70 3.12 24.43
N ASP A 483 -8.67 2.53 25.13
CA ASP A 483 -9.80 3.23 25.77
C ASP A 483 -10.44 4.28 24.84
N THR A 484 -10.70 3.87 23.59
CA THR A 484 -11.10 4.76 22.50
C THR A 484 -12.32 4.19 21.77
N PRO A 485 -13.33 5.02 21.41
CA PRO A 485 -14.48 4.55 20.64
C PRO A 485 -14.06 3.92 19.31
N ALA A 486 -14.69 2.79 18.97
CA ALA A 486 -14.48 2.11 17.70
C ALA A 486 -15.76 2.06 16.87
N ILE A 487 -15.68 2.56 15.65
CA ILE A 487 -16.81 2.72 14.75
C ILE A 487 -16.64 1.76 13.59
N PHE A 488 -17.59 0.86 13.37
CA PHE A 488 -17.71 0.01 12.20
C PHE A 488 -18.33 0.81 11.05
N TRP A 489 -17.58 0.99 9.96
CA TRP A 489 -18.01 1.81 8.81
C TRP A 489 -18.71 0.90 7.80
N LEU A 490 -20.02 0.72 7.98
CA LEU A 490 -20.84 -0.21 7.21
C LEU A 490 -22.15 0.49 6.82
N ASP A 491 -22.45 0.50 5.53
CA ASP A 491 -23.66 1.12 4.97
C ASP A 491 -24.77 0.08 4.77
N GLU A 492 -25.85 0.13 5.56
CA GLU A 492 -27.01 -0.76 5.40
C GLU A 492 -27.67 -0.69 4.01
N GLN A 493 -27.39 0.34 3.20
CA GLN A 493 -27.89 0.40 1.83
C GLN A 493 -27.09 -0.49 0.87
N ARG A 494 -25.83 -0.82 1.18
CA ARG A 494 -25.02 -1.79 0.42
C ARG A 494 -25.43 -3.21 0.76
N ALA A 495 -25.58 -4.06 -0.24
CA ALA A 495 -25.98 -5.45 -0.03
C ALA A 495 -24.91 -6.22 0.73
N HIS A 496 -23.63 -6.01 0.37
CA HIS A 496 -22.49 -6.60 1.05
C HIS A 496 -22.44 -6.20 2.53
N ASP A 497 -22.43 -4.89 2.80
CA ASP A 497 -22.33 -4.39 4.17
C ASP A 497 -23.50 -4.87 5.04
N ARG A 498 -24.71 -5.09 4.50
CA ARG A 498 -25.81 -5.72 5.26
C ARG A 498 -25.46 -7.13 5.74
N GLU A 499 -24.83 -7.95 4.91
CA GLU A 499 -24.37 -9.28 5.30
C GLU A 499 -23.26 -9.19 6.35
N ILE A 500 -22.33 -8.23 6.20
CA ILE A 500 -21.28 -7.99 7.20
C ILE A 500 -21.86 -7.49 8.53
N ILE A 501 -22.85 -6.61 8.52
CA ILE A 501 -23.54 -6.12 9.74
C ILE A 501 -24.17 -7.29 10.50
N LYS A 502 -24.78 -8.26 9.80
CA LYS A 502 -25.30 -9.48 10.46
C LYS A 502 -24.20 -10.23 11.19
N LYS A 503 -23.04 -10.41 10.55
CA LYS A 503 -21.87 -11.08 11.15
C LYS A 503 -21.29 -10.30 12.33
N VAL A 504 -21.18 -8.97 12.22
CA VAL A 504 -20.73 -8.11 13.33
C VAL A 504 -21.67 -8.26 14.54
N ASN A 505 -22.99 -8.21 14.33
CA ASN A 505 -23.98 -8.38 15.39
C ASN A 505 -23.98 -9.79 15.99
N GLU A 506 -23.64 -10.81 15.20
CA GLU A 506 -23.46 -12.19 15.67
C GLU A 506 -22.20 -12.34 16.55
N TYR A 507 -21.09 -11.71 16.18
CA TYR A 507 -19.81 -11.93 16.84
C TYR A 507 -19.50 -10.98 17.99
N LEU A 508 -19.99 -9.74 17.98
CA LEU A 508 -19.76 -8.81 19.08
C LEU A 508 -20.13 -9.39 20.46
N PRO A 509 -21.25 -10.12 20.63
CA PRO A 509 -21.61 -10.76 21.91
C PRO A 509 -20.65 -11.85 22.40
N ILE A 510 -19.78 -12.38 21.53
CA ILE A 510 -18.80 -13.42 21.88
C ILE A 510 -17.62 -12.82 22.66
N PHE A 511 -17.36 -11.52 22.47
CA PHE A 511 -16.25 -10.81 23.12
C PHE A 511 -16.76 -9.99 24.32
N ASP A 512 -15.89 -9.72 25.29
CA ASP A 512 -16.22 -8.79 26.37
C ASP A 512 -16.24 -7.35 25.82
N THR A 513 -17.45 -6.78 25.74
CA THR A 513 -17.71 -5.41 25.27
C THR A 513 -18.09 -4.46 26.41
N VAL A 514 -18.07 -4.91 27.67
CA VAL A 514 -18.44 -4.08 28.82
C VAL A 514 -17.53 -2.87 28.91
N GLY A 515 -18.14 -1.67 28.95
CA GLY A 515 -17.43 -0.40 29.06
C GLY A 515 -16.83 0.14 27.75
N LEU A 516 -17.03 -0.54 26.62
CA LEU A 516 -16.54 -0.08 25.32
C LEU A 516 -17.61 0.72 24.56
N ASP A 517 -17.20 1.78 23.86
CA ASP A 517 -18.06 2.50 22.91
C ASP A 517 -17.85 1.93 21.49
N LEU A 518 -18.70 0.97 21.12
CA LEU A 518 -18.70 0.32 19.81
C LEU A 518 -19.97 0.67 19.06
N ARG A 519 -19.85 1.18 17.83
CA ARG A 519 -20.99 1.61 17.01
C ARG A 519 -20.86 1.14 15.57
N ILE A 520 -21.99 0.98 14.88
CA ILE A 520 -22.05 0.78 13.44
C ILE A 520 -22.63 2.06 12.82
N MET A 521 -21.95 2.62 11.82
CA MET A 521 -22.36 3.82 11.10
C MET A 521 -22.02 3.69 9.62
N LYS A 522 -22.88 4.22 8.74
CA LYS A 522 -22.52 4.33 7.32
C LYS A 522 -21.29 5.24 7.13
N PRO A 523 -20.44 5.02 6.12
CA PRO A 523 -19.15 5.69 5.98
C PRO A 523 -19.18 7.22 6.07
N VAL A 524 -20.19 7.87 5.50
CA VAL A 524 -20.35 9.34 5.57
C VAL A 524 -20.60 9.83 7.01
N ASP A 525 -21.44 9.14 7.77
CA ASP A 525 -21.76 9.51 9.16
C ASP A 525 -20.58 9.20 10.08
N ALA A 526 -19.91 8.07 9.84
CA ALA A 526 -18.72 7.66 10.56
C ALA A 526 -17.56 8.65 10.34
N MET A 527 -17.39 9.14 9.10
CA MET A 527 -16.44 10.21 8.78
C MET A 527 -16.79 11.48 9.56
N ASN A 528 -18.03 11.97 9.48
CA ASN A 528 -18.45 13.19 10.19
C ASN A 528 -18.21 13.11 11.70
N PHE A 529 -18.59 11.99 12.34
CA PHE A 529 -18.33 11.75 13.76
C PHE A 529 -16.83 11.75 14.09
N THR A 530 -16.03 11.09 13.24
CA THR A 530 -14.57 11.02 13.40
C THR A 530 -13.93 12.40 13.28
N LEU A 531 -14.35 13.22 12.30
CA LEU A 531 -13.81 14.56 12.09
C LEU A 531 -14.16 15.52 13.22
N GLU A 532 -15.38 15.44 13.75
CA GLU A 532 -15.79 16.23 14.93
C GLU A 532 -14.88 15.94 16.13
N ARG A 533 -14.67 14.66 16.46
CA ARG A 533 -13.77 14.23 17.54
C ARG A 533 -12.32 14.63 17.28
N THR A 534 -11.84 14.39 16.06
CA THR A 534 -10.46 14.70 15.65
C THR A 534 -10.15 16.18 15.86
N ARG A 535 -11.08 17.09 15.52
CA ARG A 535 -10.91 18.54 15.74
C ARG A 535 -10.92 18.93 17.22
N GLN A 536 -11.55 18.15 18.08
CA GLN A 536 -11.54 18.32 19.53
C GLN A 536 -10.30 17.70 20.21
N GLY A 537 -9.37 17.12 19.44
CA GLY A 537 -8.20 16.44 19.98
C GLY A 537 -8.50 15.03 20.51
N LEU A 538 -9.64 14.46 20.14
CA LEU A 538 -10.08 13.13 20.60
C LEU A 538 -9.83 12.07 19.52
N ASP A 539 -9.36 10.91 19.96
CA ASP A 539 -9.02 9.80 19.08
C ASP A 539 -10.26 8.99 18.67
N THR A 540 -10.21 8.32 17.52
CA THR A 540 -11.27 7.39 17.06
C THR A 540 -10.65 6.19 16.36
N ILE A 541 -11.17 4.99 16.59
CA ILE A 541 -10.80 3.79 15.85
C ILE A 541 -11.82 3.60 14.71
N SER A 542 -11.35 3.65 13.47
CA SER A 542 -12.13 3.23 12.31
C SER A 542 -12.03 1.72 12.13
N VAL A 543 -13.15 1.02 12.04
CA VAL A 543 -13.22 -0.43 11.86
C VAL A 543 -13.88 -0.68 10.51
N THR A 544 -13.09 -1.07 9.51
CA THR A 544 -13.53 -0.98 8.11
C THR A 544 -13.22 -2.22 7.28
N GLY A 545 -13.91 -2.35 6.14
CA GLY A 545 -13.51 -3.22 5.03
C GLY A 545 -12.13 -2.85 4.46
N ASN A 546 -11.67 -3.65 3.50
CA ASN A 546 -10.32 -3.66 2.95
C ASN A 546 -9.97 -2.40 2.16
N VAL A 547 -10.91 -1.90 1.34
CA VAL A 547 -10.70 -0.67 0.56
C VAL A 547 -10.62 0.55 1.48
N LEU A 548 -11.57 0.70 2.40
CA LEU A 548 -11.57 1.80 3.37
C LEU A 548 -10.38 1.75 4.32
N ARG A 549 -9.89 0.55 4.70
CA ARG A 549 -8.63 0.40 5.45
C ARG A 549 -7.52 1.13 4.71
N ASP A 550 -7.38 0.88 3.42
CA ASP A 550 -6.34 1.50 2.62
C ASP A 550 -6.51 3.01 2.56
N TYR A 551 -7.71 3.48 2.22
CA TYR A 551 -7.97 4.90 2.02
C TYR A 551 -7.81 5.73 3.30
N LEU A 552 -8.28 5.23 4.44
CA LEU A 552 -8.20 5.93 5.72
C LEU A 552 -6.79 5.89 6.32
N THR A 553 -6.03 4.82 6.06
CA THR A 553 -4.65 4.71 6.54
C THR A 553 -3.63 5.51 5.73
N ASP A 554 -4.05 6.08 4.59
CA ASP A 554 -3.33 7.18 3.95
C ASP A 554 -3.91 8.54 4.36
N LEU A 555 -5.24 8.70 4.36
CA LEU A 555 -5.91 9.98 4.62
C LEU A 555 -5.49 10.61 5.94
N PHE A 556 -5.77 9.95 7.06
CA PHE A 556 -5.51 10.54 8.36
C PHE A 556 -4.03 10.71 8.65
N PRO A 557 -3.14 9.73 8.39
CA PRO A 557 -1.71 9.91 8.60
C PRO A 557 -1.06 11.02 7.75
N ILE A 558 -1.52 11.25 6.51
CA ILE A 558 -1.03 12.38 5.71
C ILE A 558 -1.44 13.72 6.34
N LEU A 559 -2.64 13.81 6.92
CA LEU A 559 -3.11 15.04 7.58
C LEU A 559 -2.49 15.22 8.97
N GLU A 560 -2.25 14.13 9.71
CA GLU A 560 -1.74 14.16 11.09
C GLU A 560 -0.21 14.26 11.17
N LEU A 561 0.49 13.52 10.31
CA LEU A 561 1.93 13.30 10.39
C LEU A 561 2.67 13.87 9.16
N GLY A 562 1.91 14.31 8.15
CA GLY A 562 2.43 14.75 6.87
C GLY A 562 2.78 13.60 5.91
N THR A 563 2.70 12.35 6.37
CA THR A 563 3.03 11.16 5.57
C THR A 563 2.42 9.92 6.21
N SER A 564 1.97 8.97 5.38
CA SER A 564 1.52 7.64 5.82
C SER A 564 2.67 6.65 6.04
N ALA A 565 3.91 7.01 5.68
CA ALA A 565 5.07 6.14 5.83
C ALA A 565 5.50 5.89 7.29
N ARG A 566 4.97 6.66 8.25
CA ARG A 566 5.37 6.62 9.67
C ARG A 566 4.34 5.93 10.57
N MET A 567 3.62 4.97 10.01
CA MET A 567 2.57 4.22 10.68
C MET A 567 3.06 2.84 11.08
N LEU A 568 2.63 2.37 12.25
CA LEU A 568 2.67 0.94 12.57
C LEU A 568 1.66 0.23 11.66
N SER A 569 2.09 -0.87 11.05
CA SER A 569 1.24 -1.75 10.24
C SER A 569 1.40 -3.17 10.76
N ILE A 570 0.58 -3.50 11.77
CA ILE A 570 0.60 -4.78 12.46
C ILE A 570 -0.46 -5.68 11.84
N VAL A 571 -0.10 -6.93 11.58
CA VAL A 571 -0.99 -7.96 11.07
C VAL A 571 -0.97 -9.11 12.07
N PRO A 572 -1.88 -9.12 13.06
CA PRO A 572 -2.11 -10.28 13.90
C PRO A 572 -2.57 -11.42 12.98
N LEU A 573 -1.75 -12.47 12.89
CA LEU A 573 -2.05 -13.60 12.02
C LEU A 573 -3.18 -14.43 12.65
N LEU A 574 -4.06 -14.97 11.82
CA LEU A 574 -5.29 -15.66 12.26
C LEU A 574 -5.01 -16.78 13.28
N ASN A 575 -3.85 -17.44 13.18
CA ASN A 575 -3.45 -18.54 14.05
C ASN A 575 -2.58 -18.11 15.25
N GLY A 576 -2.49 -16.80 15.54
CA GLY A 576 -1.87 -16.26 16.74
C GLY A 576 -0.39 -15.87 16.62
N GLY A 577 0.18 -15.90 15.41
CA GLY A 577 1.47 -15.27 15.11
C GLY A 577 1.33 -13.78 14.79
N GLY A 578 2.42 -13.14 14.36
CA GLY A 578 2.43 -11.72 13.95
C GLY A 578 3.29 -11.45 12.72
N LEU A 579 2.77 -10.60 11.86
CA LEU A 579 3.50 -9.97 10.76
C LEU A 579 3.52 -8.45 11.00
N PHE A 580 4.70 -7.85 10.95
CA PHE A 580 4.93 -6.44 11.27
C PHE A 580 5.52 -5.76 10.04
N GLU A 581 4.69 -5.05 9.29
CA GLU A 581 5.12 -4.32 8.10
C GLU A 581 5.78 -3.00 8.52
N THR A 582 6.99 -2.73 8.01
CA THR A 582 7.78 -1.54 8.39
C THR A 582 7.33 -0.26 7.69
N GLY A 583 6.33 -0.34 6.81
CA GLY A 583 5.74 0.81 6.14
C GLY A 583 4.77 0.39 5.04
N ALA A 584 3.93 1.33 4.60
CA ALA A 584 2.97 1.11 3.52
C ALA A 584 3.49 1.48 2.11
N GLY A 585 4.71 2.02 2.02
CA GLY A 585 5.32 2.48 0.76
C GLY A 585 6.06 1.40 -0.04
N GLY A 586 6.65 1.79 -1.16
CA GLY A 586 7.56 0.94 -1.97
C GLY A 586 9.03 0.97 -1.49
N SER A 587 9.92 0.32 -2.23
CA SER A 587 11.35 0.13 -1.89
C SER A 587 12.30 1.29 -2.30
N ALA A 588 11.73 2.39 -2.81
CA ALA A 588 12.39 3.68 -3.05
C ALA A 588 13.64 3.66 -3.97
N PRO A 589 13.49 3.35 -5.28
CA PRO A 589 14.62 3.24 -6.23
C PRO A 589 15.46 4.53 -6.34
N LYS A 590 14.84 5.70 -6.18
CA LYS A 590 15.52 7.01 -6.22
C LYS A 590 16.47 7.23 -5.04
N HIS A 591 16.37 6.46 -3.96
CA HIS A 591 17.30 6.52 -2.84
C HIS A 591 18.56 5.74 -3.17
N VAL A 592 18.42 4.58 -3.83
CA VAL A 592 19.55 3.80 -4.37
C VAL A 592 20.35 4.63 -5.36
N GLN A 593 19.68 5.33 -6.28
CA GLN A 593 20.36 6.20 -7.24
C GLN A 593 21.20 7.29 -6.55
N GLN A 594 20.72 7.86 -5.45
CA GLN A 594 21.48 8.84 -4.67
C GLN A 594 22.69 8.20 -3.99
N LEU A 595 22.51 7.03 -3.37
CA LEU A 595 23.62 6.30 -2.76
C LEU A 595 24.71 5.99 -3.80
N LEU A 596 24.34 5.46 -4.96
CA LEU A 596 25.31 5.12 -6.00
C LEU A 596 26.04 6.35 -6.53
N LYS A 597 25.35 7.49 -6.64
CA LYS A 597 25.93 8.72 -7.20
C LYS A 597 26.83 9.47 -6.21
N GLU A 598 26.40 9.60 -4.97
CA GLU A 598 27.00 10.53 -4.00
C GLU A 598 27.11 9.94 -2.58
N ASN A 599 27.03 8.62 -2.46
CA ASN A 599 27.15 7.85 -1.22
C ASN A 599 26.33 8.43 -0.07
N HIS A 600 25.10 8.85 -0.34
CA HIS A 600 24.14 9.34 0.65
C HIS A 600 22.81 8.60 0.50
N ILE A 601 22.32 8.02 1.61
CA ILE A 601 21.05 7.28 1.63
C ILE A 601 20.02 7.96 2.54
N ARG A 602 19.01 8.57 1.91
CA ARG A 602 17.93 9.29 2.61
C ARG A 602 16.73 8.40 3.01
N TRP A 603 16.93 7.09 3.16
CA TRP A 603 15.88 6.18 3.63
C TRP A 603 15.62 6.39 5.13
N ASP A 604 14.36 6.60 5.51
CA ASP A 604 13.96 6.79 6.91
C ASP A 604 13.55 5.45 7.52
N SER A 605 14.41 4.89 8.37
CA SER A 605 14.19 3.59 9.03
C SER A 605 13.28 3.63 10.25
N LEU A 606 12.61 4.76 10.52
CA LEU A 606 11.66 4.88 11.63
C LEU A 606 10.60 3.76 11.63
N GLY A 607 10.14 3.36 10.44
CA GLY A 607 9.18 2.28 10.30
C GLY A 607 9.74 0.90 10.71
N GLU A 608 11.01 0.62 10.42
CA GLU A 608 11.70 -0.59 10.92
C GLU A 608 11.79 -0.58 12.45
N TYR A 609 12.14 0.58 13.03
CA TYR A 609 12.27 0.72 14.49
C TYR A 609 10.93 0.49 15.17
N CYS A 610 9.88 1.14 14.65
CA CYS A 610 8.54 1.03 15.18
C CYS A 610 7.97 -0.39 15.01
N ALA A 611 8.24 -1.10 13.91
CA ALA A 611 7.77 -2.48 13.72
C ALA A 611 8.48 -3.50 14.63
N LEU A 612 9.73 -3.23 15.02
CA LEU A 612 10.48 -4.09 15.92
C LEU A 612 9.90 -4.10 17.35
N VAL A 613 9.31 -2.99 17.81
CA VAL A 613 8.66 -2.91 19.15
C VAL A 613 7.57 -3.98 19.32
N PRO A 614 6.46 -3.99 18.55
CA PRO A 614 5.41 -5.01 18.72
C PRO A 614 5.89 -6.43 18.33
N SER A 615 6.94 -6.56 17.52
CA SER A 615 7.60 -7.84 17.27
C SER A 615 8.28 -8.39 18.54
N LEU A 616 8.97 -7.55 19.31
CA LEU A 616 9.54 -7.91 20.61
C LEU A 616 8.45 -8.13 21.67
N GLU A 617 7.36 -7.37 21.66
CA GLU A 617 6.20 -7.61 22.55
C GLU A 617 5.61 -9.00 22.31
N LEU A 618 5.36 -9.38 21.04
CA LEU A 618 4.89 -10.72 20.70
C LEU A 618 5.91 -11.79 21.13
N ALA A 619 7.22 -11.54 20.91
CA ALA A 619 8.24 -12.48 21.35
C ALA A 619 8.23 -12.65 22.88
N TYR A 620 8.03 -11.59 23.66
CA TYR A 620 7.83 -11.66 25.10
C TYR A 620 6.56 -12.46 25.45
N GLU A 621 5.43 -12.25 24.79
CA GLU A 621 4.21 -13.04 25.02
C GLU A 621 4.41 -14.55 24.80
N LYS A 622 5.27 -14.93 23.85
CA LYS A 622 5.56 -16.34 23.54
C LYS A 622 6.63 -16.98 24.42
N THR A 623 7.58 -16.19 24.91
CA THR A 623 8.75 -16.69 25.65
C THR A 623 8.68 -16.44 27.15
N MET A 624 7.88 -15.45 27.57
CA MET A 624 7.84 -14.87 28.92
C MET A 624 9.20 -14.38 29.42
N ASP A 625 10.12 -14.05 28.51
CA ASP A 625 11.46 -13.55 28.82
C ASP A 625 11.43 -12.05 29.15
N SER A 626 11.60 -11.71 30.42
CA SER A 626 11.59 -10.32 30.90
C SER A 626 12.63 -9.43 30.22
N LYS A 627 13.76 -9.98 29.76
CA LYS A 627 14.77 -9.21 29.02
C LYS A 627 14.24 -8.73 27.67
N VAL A 628 13.43 -9.54 26.99
CA VAL A 628 12.79 -9.18 25.71
C VAL A 628 11.75 -8.08 25.93
N LYS A 629 10.99 -8.14 27.03
CA LYS A 629 10.07 -7.06 27.40
C LYS A 629 10.80 -5.73 27.60
N ILE A 630 11.90 -5.74 28.35
CA ILE A 630 12.73 -4.54 28.60
C ILE A 630 13.29 -4.00 27.28
N LEU A 631 13.75 -4.87 26.37
CA LEU A 631 14.21 -4.46 25.03
C LEU A 631 13.12 -3.72 24.26
N SER A 632 11.87 -4.19 24.30
CA SER A 632 10.74 -3.53 23.65
C SER A 632 10.45 -2.15 24.25
N GLU A 633 10.31 -2.07 25.58
CA GLU A 633 9.97 -0.82 26.28
C GLU A 633 11.05 0.25 26.09
N THR A 634 12.32 -0.15 26.18
CA THR A 634 13.46 0.76 25.96
C THR A 634 13.66 1.16 24.50
N LEU A 635 13.24 0.32 23.55
CA LEU A 635 13.24 0.68 22.13
C LEU A 635 12.18 1.76 21.83
N ASP A 636 10.97 1.63 22.38
CA ASP A 636 9.92 2.65 22.23
C ASP A 636 10.36 4.01 22.82
N GLU A 637 11.00 3.99 24.00
CA GLU A 637 11.61 5.18 24.60
C GLU A 637 12.69 5.79 23.68
N ALA A 638 13.59 4.95 23.15
CA ALA A 638 14.66 5.38 22.25
C ALA A 638 14.14 6.01 20.95
N ILE A 639 13.04 5.49 20.39
CA ILE A 639 12.35 6.08 19.24
C ILE A 639 11.82 7.47 19.59
N GLY A 640 11.26 7.65 20.79
CA GLY A 640 10.85 8.96 21.30
C GLY A 640 12.01 9.96 21.33
N ILE A 641 13.13 9.59 21.95
CA ILE A 641 14.33 10.44 22.04
C ILE A 641 14.92 10.73 20.65
N TYR A 642 14.96 9.74 19.77
CA TYR A 642 15.40 9.85 18.38
C TYR A 642 14.61 10.93 17.62
N LEU A 643 13.29 10.92 17.74
CA LEU A 643 12.40 11.89 17.13
C LEU A 643 12.59 13.28 17.73
N GLU A 644 12.59 13.40 19.06
CA GLU A 644 12.74 14.69 19.76
C GLU A 644 14.04 15.42 19.41
N ASN A 645 15.13 14.67 19.21
CA ASN A 645 16.43 15.20 18.83
C ASN A 645 16.59 15.40 17.31
N GLY A 646 15.55 15.15 16.52
CA GLY A 646 15.52 15.39 15.08
C GLY A 646 16.55 14.56 14.30
N LYS A 647 16.85 13.33 14.74
CA LYS A 647 17.92 12.48 14.15
C LYS A 647 17.50 11.72 12.89
N LEU A 648 16.54 12.27 12.14
CA LEU A 648 16.06 11.76 10.86
C LEU A 648 17.10 11.98 9.76
N PRO A 649 17.13 11.12 8.72
CA PRO A 649 18.03 11.33 7.59
C PRO A 649 17.64 12.60 6.83
N SER A 650 18.64 13.43 6.55
CA SER A 650 18.53 14.52 5.58
C SER A 650 18.36 13.96 4.17
N ARG A 651 17.96 14.85 3.25
CA ARG A 651 17.90 14.55 1.81
C ARG A 651 19.17 14.99 1.07
N LYS A 652 20.09 15.67 1.75
CA LYS A 652 21.26 16.32 1.18
C LYS A 652 22.54 15.58 1.57
N VAL A 653 23.39 15.34 0.59
CA VAL A 653 24.74 14.83 0.80
C VAL A 653 25.55 15.71 1.77
N ASN A 654 26.44 15.09 2.53
CA ASN A 654 27.24 15.69 3.61
C ASN A 654 26.41 16.18 4.82
N GLU A 655 25.19 15.70 4.95
CA GLU A 655 24.37 15.81 6.15
C GLU A 655 24.06 14.40 6.69
N LEU A 656 23.41 14.31 7.86
CA LEU A 656 23.03 13.03 8.46
C LEU A 656 22.20 12.20 7.48
N ASP A 657 22.54 10.92 7.31
CA ASP A 657 21.79 9.99 6.45
C ASP A 657 21.34 8.75 7.25
N ASN A 658 20.77 7.74 6.57
CA ASN A 658 20.23 6.54 7.22
C ASN A 658 21.21 5.84 8.18
N ARG A 659 22.50 5.81 7.84
CA ARG A 659 23.54 5.17 8.65
C ARG A 659 23.74 5.92 9.97
N GLY A 660 23.79 7.24 9.89
CA GLY A 660 23.85 8.12 11.05
C GLY A 660 22.59 8.03 11.93
N SER A 661 21.41 7.96 11.31
CA SER A 661 20.16 7.73 12.03
C SER A 661 20.14 6.40 12.78
N SER A 662 20.69 5.33 12.19
CA SER A 662 20.81 4.01 12.84
C SER A 662 21.78 4.05 14.03
N PHE A 663 22.90 4.79 13.92
CA PHE A 663 23.78 5.05 15.06
C PHE A 663 23.06 5.76 16.20
N TYR A 664 22.29 6.82 15.92
CA TYR A 664 21.57 7.55 16.95
C TYR A 664 20.49 6.71 17.64
N LEU A 665 19.78 5.86 16.89
CA LEU A 665 18.88 4.88 17.51
C LEU A 665 19.65 3.96 18.45
N ALA A 666 20.77 3.38 18.02
CA ALA A 666 21.59 2.49 18.85
C ALA A 666 22.09 3.19 20.12
N LEU A 667 22.53 4.44 20.01
CA LEU A 667 22.95 5.27 21.14
C LEU A 667 21.81 5.45 22.15
N TYR A 668 20.64 5.89 21.70
CA TYR A 668 19.51 6.15 22.60
C TYR A 668 18.95 4.87 23.20
N TRP A 669 18.91 3.76 22.44
CA TRP A 669 18.48 2.47 22.94
C TRP A 669 19.45 1.91 23.99
N ALA A 670 20.75 2.01 23.76
CA ALA A 670 21.75 1.64 24.76
C ALA A 670 21.64 2.50 26.02
N GLN A 671 21.39 3.81 25.88
CA GLN A 671 21.17 4.71 27.02
C GLN A 671 19.91 4.34 27.83
N SER A 672 18.80 4.02 27.17
CA SER A 672 17.58 3.55 27.84
C SER A 672 17.80 2.23 28.56
N LEU A 673 18.49 1.27 27.92
CA LEU A 673 18.86 -0.01 28.52
C LEU A 673 19.84 0.11 29.70
N ALA A 674 20.70 1.14 29.71
CA ALA A 674 21.59 1.45 30.82
C ALA A 674 20.87 2.14 31.99
N LYS A 675 19.73 2.80 31.74
CA LYS A 675 18.96 3.55 32.75
C LYS A 675 17.88 2.72 33.44
N GLN A 676 17.35 1.70 32.78
CA GLN A 676 16.34 0.82 33.39
C GLN A 676 16.88 0.10 34.63
N SER A 677 15.98 -0.21 35.57
CA SER A 677 16.31 -0.81 36.88
C SER A 677 15.66 -2.19 37.10
N HIS A 678 15.14 -2.80 36.04
CA HIS A 678 14.42 -4.07 36.07
C HIS A 678 15.34 -5.29 35.90
N ASP A 679 16.46 -5.16 35.19
CA ASP A 679 17.45 -6.23 34.98
C ASP A 679 18.88 -5.67 35.06
N THR A 680 19.59 -6.01 36.13
CA THR A 680 20.96 -5.51 36.39
C THR A 680 21.99 -6.04 35.39
N GLU A 681 21.80 -7.24 34.83
CA GLU A 681 22.74 -7.82 33.87
C GLU A 681 22.69 -7.05 32.55
N LEU A 682 21.48 -6.80 32.03
CA LEU A 682 21.27 -5.93 30.88
C LEU A 682 21.77 -4.51 31.17
N GLN A 683 21.46 -3.97 32.35
CA GLN A 683 21.91 -2.64 32.74
C GLN A 683 23.44 -2.51 32.65
N THR A 684 24.18 -3.37 33.35
CA THR A 684 25.66 -3.34 33.37
C THR A 684 26.27 -3.59 31.99
N ARG A 685 25.65 -4.46 31.17
CA ARG A 685 26.10 -4.65 29.79
C ARG A 685 25.97 -3.35 28.98
N PHE A 686 24.79 -2.74 29.02
CA PHE A 686 24.50 -1.56 28.20
C PHE A 686 25.08 -0.26 28.75
N GLU A 687 25.43 -0.16 30.03
CA GLU A 687 26.20 0.97 30.59
C GLU A 687 27.52 1.20 29.84
N LYS A 688 28.29 0.12 29.61
CA LYS A 688 29.57 0.19 28.89
C LYS A 688 29.36 0.59 27.43
N ILE A 689 28.32 0.05 26.80
CA ILE A 689 28.02 0.31 25.39
C ILE A 689 27.50 1.74 25.20
N ALA A 690 26.60 2.20 26.07
CA ALA A 690 26.10 3.57 26.06
C ALA A 690 27.23 4.58 26.27
N ALA A 691 28.15 4.31 27.21
CA ALA A 691 29.34 5.15 27.41
C ALA A 691 30.24 5.17 26.17
N ALA A 692 30.58 4.01 25.60
CA ALA A 692 31.43 3.91 24.42
C ALA A 692 30.82 4.63 23.20
N LEU A 693 29.52 4.49 22.95
CA LEU A 693 28.82 5.19 21.87
C LEU A 693 28.77 6.71 22.10
N ALA A 694 28.50 7.15 23.34
CA ALA A 694 28.43 8.57 23.67
C ALA A 694 29.80 9.27 23.58
N GLU A 695 30.86 8.64 24.13
CA GLU A 695 32.22 9.16 24.08
C GLU A 695 32.76 9.28 22.65
N ASN A 696 32.30 8.42 21.74
CA ASN A 696 32.72 8.38 20.34
C ASN A 696 31.72 9.02 19.37
N GLU A 697 30.67 9.71 19.84
CA GLU A 697 29.61 10.28 18.99
C GLU A 697 30.18 11.13 17.84
N THR A 698 31.05 12.11 18.15
CA THR A 698 31.66 12.99 17.15
C THR A 698 32.52 12.21 16.15
N ARG A 699 33.26 11.20 16.61
CA ARG A 699 34.13 10.41 15.74
C ARG A 699 33.31 9.53 14.80
N ILE A 700 32.30 8.83 15.32
CA ILE A 700 31.43 7.96 14.55
C ILE A 700 30.69 8.76 13.48
N THR A 701 30.10 9.89 13.86
CA THR A 701 29.37 10.75 12.91
C THR A 701 30.30 11.33 11.84
N GLN A 702 31.53 11.72 12.19
CA GLN A 702 32.52 12.18 11.21
C GLN A 702 32.93 11.06 10.24
N GLU A 703 33.22 9.84 10.73
CA GLU A 703 33.55 8.69 9.86
C GLU A 703 32.43 8.37 8.86
N MET A 704 31.16 8.56 9.24
CA MET A 704 30.01 8.40 8.34
C MET A 704 29.87 9.55 7.34
N LEU A 705 30.14 10.79 7.75
CA LEU A 705 30.11 11.96 6.87
C LEU A 705 31.25 11.93 5.84
N ASP A 706 32.46 11.54 6.26
CA ASP A 706 33.65 11.44 5.38
C ASP A 706 33.48 10.41 4.26
N ALA A 707 32.56 9.45 4.43
CA ALA A 707 32.22 8.49 3.39
C ALA A 707 31.32 9.09 2.29
N GLN A 708 30.59 10.17 2.55
CA GLN A 708 29.65 10.78 1.62
C GLN A 708 30.33 11.65 0.57
N GLY A 709 29.66 11.85 -0.58
CA GLY A 709 30.13 12.70 -1.67
C GLY A 709 30.60 11.91 -2.90
N PRO A 710 31.62 11.03 -2.78
CA PRO A 710 32.02 10.16 -3.88
C PRO A 710 30.94 9.14 -4.28
N PRO A 711 30.94 8.66 -5.54
CA PRO A 711 30.10 7.54 -5.96
C PRO A 711 30.40 6.25 -5.16
N ALA A 712 29.36 5.47 -4.87
CA ALA A 712 29.47 4.18 -4.21
C ALA A 712 29.29 3.02 -5.21
N ASP A 713 30.09 1.97 -5.09
CA ASP A 713 29.93 0.72 -5.83
C ASP A 713 29.47 -0.39 -4.88
N ILE A 714 28.24 -0.87 -5.08
CA ILE A 714 27.65 -2.00 -4.34
C ILE A 714 27.66 -3.31 -5.16
N GLY A 715 28.24 -3.33 -6.36
CA GLY A 715 28.43 -4.54 -7.16
C GLY A 715 27.17 -5.17 -7.75
N GLY A 716 26.08 -4.42 -7.91
CA GLY A 716 24.81 -4.87 -8.49
C GLY A 716 23.67 -3.92 -8.16
N TYR A 717 22.45 -4.22 -8.61
CA TYR A 717 21.24 -3.48 -8.24
C TYR A 717 20.21 -4.39 -7.59
N TYR A 718 19.75 -5.41 -8.31
CA TYR A 718 18.79 -6.40 -7.81
C TYR A 718 19.44 -7.49 -6.97
N MET A 719 20.74 -7.75 -7.19
CA MET A 719 21.51 -8.70 -6.39
C MET A 719 22.86 -8.08 -6.04
N PRO A 720 22.93 -7.04 -5.18
CA PRO A 720 24.19 -6.37 -4.87
C PRO A 720 25.21 -7.34 -4.22
N ASP A 721 26.49 -7.04 -4.37
CA ASP A 721 27.57 -7.81 -3.75
C ASP A 721 27.60 -7.56 -2.24
N HIS A 722 27.59 -8.63 -1.44
CA HIS A 722 27.45 -8.55 0.01
C HIS A 722 28.59 -7.75 0.67
N ASP A 723 29.83 -8.01 0.28
CA ASP A 723 31.00 -7.39 0.92
C ASP A 723 31.14 -5.92 0.53
N LYS A 724 30.94 -5.59 -0.75
CA LYS A 724 30.92 -4.20 -1.22
C LYS A 724 29.82 -3.40 -0.53
N THR A 725 28.61 -3.96 -0.48
CA THR A 725 27.46 -3.30 0.16
C THR A 725 27.69 -3.09 1.64
N THR A 726 28.23 -4.10 2.34
CA THR A 726 28.58 -3.97 3.77
C THR A 726 29.57 -2.85 4.01
N LYS A 727 30.61 -2.72 3.19
CA LYS A 727 31.60 -1.62 3.31
C LYS A 727 30.97 -0.25 3.11
N VAL A 728 30.07 -0.11 2.13
CA VAL A 728 29.34 1.14 1.86
C VAL A 728 28.37 1.49 2.99
N MET A 729 27.65 0.50 3.52
CA MET A 729 26.59 0.71 4.50
C MET A 729 27.09 0.75 5.95
N ARG A 730 28.30 0.26 6.22
CA ARG A 730 28.96 0.28 7.53
C ARG A 730 30.34 0.96 7.48
N PRO A 731 30.44 2.25 7.09
CA PRO A 731 31.73 2.90 6.87
C PRO A 731 32.47 3.28 8.16
N SER A 732 31.77 3.43 9.29
CA SER A 732 32.41 3.77 10.57
C SER A 732 33.03 2.54 11.22
N TYR A 733 34.36 2.46 11.17
CA TYR A 733 35.14 1.44 11.87
C TYR A 733 34.86 1.47 13.38
N THR A 734 34.78 2.67 13.96
CA THR A 734 34.58 2.84 15.40
C THR A 734 33.22 2.28 15.84
N PHE A 735 32.16 2.62 15.10
CA PHE A 735 30.82 2.11 15.40
C PHE A 735 30.74 0.59 15.22
N ASN A 736 31.29 0.06 14.13
CA ASN A 736 31.31 -1.38 13.88
C ASN A 736 32.04 -2.14 14.98
N HIS A 737 33.20 -1.65 15.41
CA HIS A 737 33.96 -2.27 16.50
C HIS A 737 33.14 -2.33 17.78
N ILE A 738 32.45 -1.25 18.16
CA ILE A 738 31.59 -1.22 19.34
C ILE A 738 30.45 -2.24 19.20
N ILE A 739 29.73 -2.25 18.08
CA ILE A 739 28.55 -3.11 17.87
C ILE A 739 28.92 -4.60 17.75
N ASP A 740 30.01 -4.93 17.05
CA ASP A 740 30.37 -6.31 16.76
C ASP A 740 31.04 -7.02 17.96
N THR A 741 31.53 -6.26 18.95
CA THR A 741 32.21 -6.79 20.16
C THR A 741 31.35 -6.75 21.43
N MET A 742 30.05 -6.43 21.31
CA MET A 742 29.07 -6.34 22.41
C MET A 742 28.69 -7.66 23.10
#